data_AF-A0A9D2NBV8-F1
#
_entry.id   AF-A0A9D2NBV8-F1
#
_cell.length_a   1.000
_cell.length_b   1.000
_cell.length_c   1.000
_cell.angle_alpha   90.00
_cell.angle_beta   90.00
_cell.angle_gamma   90.00
#
_symmetry.space_group_name_H-M   'P 1'
#
loop_
_entity.id
_entity.type
_entity.pdbx_description
1 polymer ?
#
loop_
_entity_poly.entity_id
_entity_poly.type
_entity_poly.pdbx_seq_one_letter_code
_entity_poly.pdbx_strand_id
1 'polypeptide(L)'
;MWKDYSTGYMKKNRASSLSVLAASFISALFLSLLCSFFYNFWNYEIESILLEEGNWQGRITGTFEEGIVSDLAAFANVKTAAVNEELSDGQALVIDICFYNMKTIYQDMPLIAQQLGVSERAVSYHESLLSGYFIHNPQDTAPPLLMTFYLLVLLIISASLILIIHNSFAVSINARVHQFGIFSSIGATPGQIRACLLQEAAVLSVIPILSGSFVGIALSLGILQIVNILADGIAGRHEAVFTYHPLVFAVTILASVLTVLISAWLPAGKLSRQTPLDAIKNTDELQLKRKKNSRILSRLFGIEGELAGNALKAQKKALRTSTLSLTLSFLGFTLMLCFFTLSEISTNHTYFERYQDVWDVMATVKDAKAEAFAYEDEIGALDNTDSIIYQKANALCFIPADAVSEEVKNLGGLEAIAGTAVSVADGYYSVPAPVIIMDDSSFAKYCEQTGADSSRTGSIVLNRIWDSTNSNFRYKEYVPFLSEGQNTIILQNQDDTAAAVTLPVLGYTQEPPVLREEYDNYTLVQFLSLSTWKQLEAVLGHAEQDTYIRVLALKDRTLTELNTIETELTNILGHRFTPEMENRVQERADNDAMLNGYKFILGSVCVLLALIGIANVFSNTLGFIRQRKREFARYMSIGMTPDGMRKIFMIETLVIAGRPVLITLPVTVLSAGFMITASNLNPIEFLAAAPIVPVVLFIMAIFGFVALAYYAGGKKLLKCSLVEALRSDYME
;
A
#
# COMPACT_ATOMS: atom_id res chain seq x y z
N MET A 1 27.96 41.09 -17.24
CA MET A 1 26.81 41.23 -18.17
C MET A 1 25.66 40.29 -17.84
N TRP A 2 25.71 38.99 -18.14
CA TRP A 2 24.57 38.07 -17.89
C TRP A 2 24.20 37.92 -16.41
N LYS A 3 25.19 37.92 -15.49
CA LYS A 3 24.96 37.92 -14.03
C LYS A 3 24.27 39.21 -13.53
N ASP A 4 24.75 40.37 -13.95
CA ASP A 4 24.21 41.67 -13.56
C ASP A 4 22.79 41.88 -14.12
N TYR A 5 22.56 41.37 -15.32
CA TYR A 5 21.24 41.35 -15.95
C TYR A 5 20.24 40.48 -15.18
N SER A 6 20.63 39.24 -14.87
CA SER A 6 19.78 38.29 -14.14
C SER A 6 19.40 38.83 -12.75
N THR A 7 20.37 39.39 -12.02
CA THR A 7 20.12 39.99 -10.69
C THR A 7 19.24 41.24 -10.77
N GLY A 8 19.43 42.09 -11.77
CA GLY A 8 18.57 43.26 -12.01
C GLY A 8 17.13 42.89 -12.33
N TYR A 9 16.92 41.83 -13.11
CA TYR A 9 15.59 41.34 -13.47
C TYR A 9 14.84 40.77 -12.26
N MET A 10 15.47 39.89 -11.48
CA MET A 10 14.85 39.28 -10.30
C MET A 10 14.37 40.33 -9.29
N LYS A 11 15.08 41.46 -9.16
CA LYS A 11 14.68 42.56 -8.28
C LYS A 11 13.45 43.32 -8.79
N LYS A 12 13.33 43.50 -10.12
CA LYS A 12 12.27 44.29 -10.75
C LYS A 12 10.97 43.49 -10.97
N ASN A 13 11.05 42.19 -11.28
CA ASN A 13 9.87 41.39 -11.61
C ASN A 13 9.49 40.36 -10.53
N ARG A 14 9.12 40.87 -9.34
CA ARG A 14 8.86 40.06 -8.14
C ARG A 14 7.75 39.02 -8.32
N ALA A 15 6.70 39.31 -9.08
CA ALA A 15 5.56 38.39 -9.22
C ALA A 15 5.91 37.12 -10.01
N SER A 16 6.72 37.27 -11.07
CA SER A 16 7.18 36.14 -11.89
C SER A 16 8.19 35.28 -11.12
N SER A 17 9.12 35.93 -10.43
CA SER A 17 10.09 35.25 -9.57
C SER A 17 9.40 34.51 -8.41
N LEU A 18 8.40 35.12 -7.78
CA LEU A 18 7.63 34.49 -6.69
C LEU A 18 6.92 33.20 -7.11
N SER A 19 6.36 33.15 -8.34
CA SER A 19 5.73 31.93 -8.84
C SER A 19 6.72 30.77 -8.98
N VAL A 20 7.95 31.05 -9.43
CA VAL A 20 8.99 30.03 -9.57
C VAL A 20 9.55 29.63 -8.21
N LEU A 21 9.75 30.59 -7.30
CA LEU A 21 10.14 30.34 -5.90
C LEU A 21 9.13 29.41 -5.20
N ALA A 22 7.84 29.71 -5.33
CA ALA A 22 6.78 28.90 -4.72
C ALA A 22 6.73 27.47 -5.33
N ALA A 23 6.82 27.34 -6.65
CA ALA A 23 6.78 26.03 -7.30
C ALA A 23 8.00 25.16 -6.95
N SER A 24 9.20 25.74 -6.91
CA SER A 24 10.42 25.03 -6.49
C SER A 24 10.40 24.65 -5.01
N PHE A 25 9.91 25.54 -4.14
CA PHE A 25 9.73 25.26 -2.71
C PHE A 25 8.78 24.09 -2.48
N ILE A 26 7.57 24.15 -3.07
CA ILE A 26 6.54 23.11 -2.92
C ILE A 26 7.06 21.75 -3.42
N SER A 27 7.75 21.73 -4.56
CA SER A 27 8.30 20.48 -5.10
C SER A 27 9.40 19.89 -4.23
N ALA A 28 10.32 20.70 -3.71
CA ALA A 28 11.41 20.22 -2.86
C ALA A 28 10.91 19.77 -1.48
N LEU A 29 9.97 20.53 -0.90
CA LEU A 29 9.28 20.16 0.34
C LEU A 29 8.64 18.79 0.20
N PHE A 30 7.89 18.57 -0.87
CA PHE A 30 7.17 17.33 -1.06
C PHE A 30 8.09 16.15 -1.33
N LEU A 31 9.10 16.33 -2.19
CA LEU A 31 10.06 15.26 -2.46
C LEU A 31 10.81 14.87 -1.18
N SER A 32 11.19 15.86 -0.37
CA SER A 32 11.84 15.63 0.91
C SER A 32 10.92 14.95 1.93
N LEU A 33 9.66 15.39 2.01
CA LEU A 33 8.64 14.79 2.88
C LEU A 33 8.40 13.33 2.50
N LEU A 34 8.18 13.02 1.21
CA LEU A 34 7.95 11.66 0.75
C LEU A 34 9.15 10.75 1.01
N CYS A 35 10.36 11.19 0.68
CA CYS A 35 11.56 10.39 0.92
C CYS A 35 11.82 10.19 2.41
N SER A 36 11.60 11.22 3.24
CA SER A 36 11.73 11.12 4.69
C SER A 36 10.70 10.13 5.26
N PHE A 37 9.45 10.26 4.84
CA PHE A 37 8.36 9.41 5.29
C PHE A 37 8.60 7.95 4.89
N PHE A 38 8.90 7.70 3.61
CA PHE A 38 9.20 6.36 3.10
C PHE A 38 10.39 5.72 3.82
N TYR A 39 11.47 6.48 4.05
CA TYR A 39 12.65 5.97 4.76
C TYR A 39 12.36 5.60 6.21
N ASN A 40 11.63 6.46 6.93
CA ASN A 40 11.27 6.16 8.32
C ASN A 40 10.29 4.99 8.42
N PHE A 41 9.30 4.94 7.53
CA PHE A 41 8.35 3.84 7.47
C PHE A 41 9.05 2.51 7.18
N TRP A 42 9.95 2.49 6.20
CA TRP A 42 10.79 1.32 5.91
C TRP A 42 11.60 0.89 7.13
N ASN A 43 12.32 1.82 7.75
CA ASN A 43 13.18 1.49 8.89
C ASN A 43 12.36 0.93 10.04
N TYR A 44 11.20 1.54 10.32
CA TYR A 44 10.29 1.06 11.36
C TYR A 44 9.84 -0.38 11.10
N GLU A 45 9.44 -0.68 9.86
CA GLU A 45 9.00 -2.04 9.48
C GLU A 45 10.12 -3.07 9.67
N ILE A 46 11.32 -2.76 9.18
CA ILE A 46 12.48 -3.63 9.33
C ILE A 46 12.85 -3.79 10.82
N GLU A 47 12.80 -2.72 11.60
CA GLU A 47 13.07 -2.77 13.03
C GLU A 47 12.03 -3.61 13.78
N SER A 48 10.74 -3.52 13.42
CA SER A 48 9.68 -4.39 13.96
C SER A 48 9.97 -5.85 13.68
N ILE A 49 10.22 -6.21 12.42
CA ILE A 49 10.52 -7.59 12.02
C ILE A 49 11.76 -8.11 12.76
N LEU A 50 12.81 -7.28 12.91
CA LEU A 50 14.02 -7.67 13.62
C LEU A 50 13.81 -7.86 15.12
N LEU A 51 12.90 -7.09 15.74
CA LEU A 51 12.56 -7.21 17.16
C LEU A 51 11.64 -8.41 17.43
N GLU A 52 10.72 -8.71 16.52
CA GLU A 52 9.70 -9.77 16.66
C GLU A 52 10.21 -11.14 16.20
N GLU A 53 10.82 -11.21 15.02
CA GLU A 53 11.19 -12.48 14.35
C GLU A 53 12.71 -12.75 14.39
N GLY A 54 13.52 -11.76 14.79
CA GLY A 54 14.98 -11.84 14.80
C GLY A 54 15.64 -11.51 13.45
N ASN A 55 16.97 -11.65 13.37
CA ASN A 55 17.75 -11.17 12.22
C ASN A 55 18.20 -12.25 11.23
N TRP A 56 17.73 -13.49 11.41
CA TRP A 56 18.06 -14.61 10.53
C TRP A 56 17.49 -14.37 9.13
N GLN A 57 18.10 -14.95 8.11
CA GLN A 57 17.71 -14.73 6.70
C GLN A 57 17.29 -16.03 6.01
N GLY A 58 18.06 -17.09 6.25
CA GLY A 58 17.71 -18.45 5.91
C GLY A 58 17.90 -19.35 7.12
N ARG A 59 17.12 -20.42 7.19
CA ARG A 59 17.15 -21.38 8.30
C ARG A 59 17.13 -22.79 7.73
N ILE A 60 17.91 -23.67 8.35
CA ILE A 60 17.96 -25.09 7.99
C ILE A 60 17.67 -25.90 9.24
N THR A 61 16.74 -26.84 9.13
CA THR A 61 16.35 -27.76 10.21
C THR A 61 16.77 -29.18 9.86
N GLY A 62 17.36 -29.91 10.80
CA GLY A 62 17.68 -31.32 10.61
C GLY A 62 18.63 -31.91 11.65
N THR A 63 18.93 -33.19 11.51
CA THR A 63 19.95 -33.88 12.31
C THR A 63 21.33 -33.59 11.72
N PHE A 64 22.21 -32.91 12.46
CA PHE A 64 23.54 -32.54 11.99
C PHE A 64 24.66 -33.10 12.86
N GLU A 65 25.81 -33.40 12.26
CA GLU A 65 27.04 -33.79 12.97
C GLU A 65 27.71 -32.60 13.68
N GLU A 66 28.51 -32.88 14.71
CA GLU A 66 29.32 -31.85 15.38
C GLU A 66 30.26 -31.16 14.39
N GLY A 67 30.08 -29.85 14.19
CA GLY A 67 30.92 -29.04 13.29
C GLY A 67 30.17 -28.38 12.12
N ILE A 68 28.90 -28.73 11.88
CA ILE A 68 28.06 -28.19 10.79
C ILE A 68 28.04 -26.66 10.70
N VAL A 69 28.09 -25.97 11.84
CA VAL A 69 28.11 -24.50 11.91
C VAL A 69 29.39 -23.93 11.29
N SER A 70 30.52 -24.62 11.48
CA SER A 70 31.80 -24.22 10.90
C SER A 70 31.81 -24.44 9.38
N ASP A 71 31.19 -25.53 8.92
CA ASP A 71 31.04 -25.83 7.49
C ASP A 71 30.12 -24.82 6.81
N LEU A 72 29.02 -24.43 7.47
CA LEU A 72 28.12 -23.37 7.03
C LEU A 72 28.82 -22.01 6.97
N ALA A 73 29.62 -21.68 7.99
CA ALA A 73 30.40 -20.45 8.01
C ALA A 73 31.52 -20.41 6.94
N ALA A 74 31.90 -21.57 6.37
CA ALA A 74 32.91 -21.65 5.31
C ALA A 74 32.37 -21.24 3.92
N PHE A 75 31.04 -21.18 3.74
CA PHE A 75 30.46 -20.70 2.49
C PHE A 75 30.74 -19.21 2.29
N ALA A 76 31.17 -18.84 1.08
CA ALA A 76 31.69 -17.51 0.79
C ALA A 76 30.70 -16.35 1.04
N ASN A 77 29.40 -16.60 0.89
CA ASN A 77 28.36 -15.59 1.11
C ASN A 77 27.70 -15.68 2.50
N VAL A 78 28.06 -16.67 3.32
CA VAL A 78 27.55 -16.80 4.69
C VAL A 78 28.36 -15.89 5.61
N LYS A 79 27.66 -14.96 6.28
CA LYS A 79 28.23 -14.03 7.25
C LYS A 79 28.32 -14.65 8.64
N THR A 80 27.24 -15.27 9.08
CA THR A 80 27.16 -15.98 10.36
C THR A 80 26.21 -17.16 10.23
N ALA A 81 26.56 -18.27 10.87
CA ALA A 81 25.69 -19.40 11.12
C ALA A 81 25.67 -19.64 12.64
N ALA A 82 24.49 -19.80 13.23
CA ALA A 82 24.34 -20.02 14.65
C ALA A 82 23.24 -21.04 14.92
N VAL A 83 23.44 -21.92 15.89
CA VAL A 83 22.39 -22.82 16.35
C VAL A 83 21.37 -21.98 17.12
N ASN A 84 20.10 -22.14 16.77
CA ASN A 84 18.99 -21.57 17.51
C ASN A 84 18.62 -22.55 18.63
N GLU A 85 19.13 -22.32 19.83
CA GLU A 85 18.93 -23.21 20.98
C GLU A 85 17.47 -23.26 21.45
N GLU A 86 16.68 -22.22 21.19
CA GLU A 86 15.26 -22.15 21.56
C GLU A 86 14.39 -23.04 20.65
N LEU A 87 14.72 -23.10 19.36
CA LEU A 87 13.98 -23.88 18.37
C LEU A 87 14.55 -25.29 18.13
N SER A 88 15.74 -25.57 18.66
CA SER A 88 16.35 -26.90 18.53
C SER A 88 15.81 -27.84 19.60
N ASP A 89 15.41 -29.04 19.20
CA ASP A 89 15.06 -30.12 20.13
C ASP A 89 16.19 -31.15 20.21
N GLY A 90 16.08 -32.11 21.13
CA GLY A 90 17.12 -33.13 21.33
C GLY A 90 17.38 -34.06 20.14
N GLN A 91 16.59 -33.97 19.07
CA GLN A 91 16.69 -34.80 17.86
C GLN A 91 17.01 -33.97 16.59
N ALA A 92 16.50 -32.74 16.48
CA ALA A 92 16.68 -31.85 15.34
C ALA A 92 17.28 -30.49 15.75
N LEU A 93 18.36 -30.12 15.08
CA LEU A 93 19.02 -28.83 15.25
C LEU A 93 18.45 -27.83 14.24
N VAL A 94 18.17 -26.62 14.72
CA VAL A 94 17.76 -25.48 13.89
C VAL A 94 18.94 -24.52 13.79
N ILE A 95 19.38 -24.21 12.56
CA ILE A 95 20.52 -23.33 12.31
C ILE A 95 20.07 -22.09 11.56
N ASP A 96 20.29 -20.93 12.17
CA ASP A 96 20.03 -19.61 11.61
C ASP A 96 21.25 -19.12 10.81
N ILE A 97 21.02 -18.74 9.56
CA ILE A 97 22.04 -18.31 8.61
C ILE A 97 21.77 -16.86 8.21
N CYS A 98 22.81 -16.04 8.33
CA CYS A 98 22.85 -14.68 7.79
C CYS A 98 23.88 -14.60 6.66
N PHE A 99 23.55 -13.86 5.60
CA PHE A 99 24.38 -13.68 4.42
C PHE A 99 25.04 -12.29 4.39
N TYR A 100 26.19 -12.19 3.71
CA TYR A 100 26.80 -10.90 3.35
C TYR A 100 25.96 -10.19 2.28
N ASN A 101 25.47 -10.95 1.30
CA ASN A 101 24.58 -10.48 0.26
C ASN A 101 23.32 -11.35 0.20
N MET A 102 22.27 -10.92 0.90
CA MET A 102 20.96 -11.58 0.93
C MET A 102 20.27 -11.67 -0.45
N LYS A 103 20.66 -10.89 -1.47
CA LYS A 103 19.97 -10.90 -2.78
C LYS A 103 20.11 -12.21 -3.54
N THR A 104 21.12 -13.01 -3.21
CA THR A 104 21.38 -14.31 -3.83
C THR A 104 20.86 -15.47 -2.99
N ILE A 105 20.08 -15.20 -1.93
CA ILE A 105 19.65 -16.22 -0.98
C ILE A 105 18.91 -17.40 -1.63
N TYR A 106 18.00 -17.14 -2.58
CA TYR A 106 17.28 -18.18 -3.32
C TYR A 106 18.16 -18.98 -4.31
N GLN A 107 19.42 -18.60 -4.49
CA GLN A 107 20.43 -19.35 -5.23
C GLN A 107 21.38 -20.08 -4.27
N ASP A 108 21.77 -19.40 -3.18
CA ASP A 108 22.77 -19.90 -2.24
C ASP A 108 22.20 -20.98 -1.31
N MET A 109 20.98 -20.81 -0.79
CA MET A 109 20.37 -21.77 0.15
C MET A 109 20.14 -23.16 -0.48
N PRO A 110 19.62 -23.31 -1.71
CA PRO A 110 19.52 -24.62 -2.35
C PRO A 110 20.89 -25.30 -2.56
N LEU A 111 21.93 -24.54 -2.87
CA LEU A 111 23.30 -25.06 -3.02
C LEU A 111 23.86 -25.53 -1.67
N ILE A 112 23.63 -24.75 -0.60
CA ILE A 112 24.01 -25.12 0.76
C ILE A 112 23.30 -26.41 1.18
N ALA A 113 21.97 -26.50 0.96
CA ALA A 113 21.19 -27.69 1.29
C ALA A 113 21.67 -28.93 0.52
N GLN A 114 21.92 -28.79 -0.78
CA GLN A 114 22.44 -29.88 -1.63
C GLN A 114 23.80 -30.36 -1.15
N GLN A 115 24.70 -29.45 -0.77
CA GLN A 115 26.05 -29.79 -0.32
C GLN A 115 26.04 -30.45 1.07
N LEU A 116 25.07 -30.12 1.92
CA LEU A 116 24.87 -30.74 3.22
C LEU A 116 24.03 -32.03 3.17
N GLY A 117 23.51 -32.41 1.99
CA GLY A 117 22.66 -33.58 1.83
C GLY A 117 21.28 -33.45 2.48
N VAL A 118 20.83 -32.22 2.72
CA VAL A 118 19.55 -31.91 3.38
C VAL A 118 18.46 -31.74 2.32
N SER A 119 17.26 -32.22 2.60
CA SER A 119 16.09 -32.01 1.75
C SER A 119 15.80 -30.53 1.56
N GLU A 120 15.41 -30.10 0.35
CA GLU A 120 14.96 -28.72 0.08
C GLU A 120 13.77 -28.30 0.96
N ARG A 121 13.00 -29.26 1.49
CA ARG A 121 11.88 -29.00 2.42
C ARG A 121 12.32 -28.60 3.82
N ALA A 122 13.56 -28.88 4.20
CA ALA A 122 14.12 -28.52 5.50
C ALA A 122 14.71 -27.09 5.52
N VAL A 123 14.60 -26.37 4.40
CA VAL A 123 15.06 -24.99 4.24
C VAL A 123 13.86 -24.05 4.39
N SER A 124 14.00 -23.09 5.30
CA SER A 124 13.06 -21.99 5.47
C SER A 124 13.74 -20.65 5.19
N TYR A 125 12.95 -19.69 4.69
CA TYR A 125 13.39 -18.34 4.36
C TYR A 125 12.64 -17.35 5.24
N HIS A 126 13.32 -16.28 5.68
CA HIS A 126 12.68 -15.21 6.42
C HIS A 126 11.94 -14.27 5.45
N GLU A 127 10.79 -14.73 4.96
CA GLU A 127 10.03 -14.07 3.89
C GLU A 127 9.63 -12.63 4.26
N SER A 128 9.25 -12.35 5.52
CA SER A 128 8.93 -11.01 6.02
C SER A 128 10.11 -10.04 5.84
N LEU A 129 11.29 -10.40 6.36
CA LEU A 129 12.51 -9.58 6.27
C LEU A 129 12.98 -9.43 4.82
N LEU A 130 13.00 -10.52 4.04
CA LEU A 130 13.43 -10.52 2.65
C LEU A 130 12.53 -9.64 1.78
N SER A 131 11.20 -9.73 1.97
CA SER A 131 10.23 -8.87 1.29
C SER A 131 10.44 -7.41 1.65
N GLY A 132 10.74 -7.11 2.92
CA GLY A 132 11.13 -5.78 3.39
C GLY A 132 12.34 -5.20 2.65
N TYR A 133 13.28 -6.04 2.17
CA TYR A 133 14.42 -5.65 1.32
C TYR A 133 14.15 -5.77 -0.20
N PHE A 134 12.91 -6.00 -0.60
CA PHE A 134 12.47 -6.29 -1.97
C PHE A 134 13.10 -7.53 -2.59
N ILE A 135 13.42 -8.53 -1.80
CA ILE A 135 13.93 -9.82 -2.25
C ILE A 135 12.76 -10.79 -2.19
N HIS A 136 12.35 -11.31 -3.35
CA HIS A 136 11.21 -12.19 -3.49
C HIS A 136 11.65 -13.47 -4.20
N ASN A 137 10.97 -14.57 -3.89
CA ASN A 137 11.22 -15.84 -4.54
C ASN A 137 10.95 -15.72 -6.06
N PRO A 138 11.93 -15.99 -6.93
CA PRO A 138 11.77 -15.87 -8.38
C PRO A 138 10.80 -16.90 -8.98
N GLN A 139 10.44 -17.97 -8.24
CA GLN A 139 9.50 -18.99 -8.67
C GLN A 139 8.07 -18.72 -8.20
N ASP A 140 7.84 -17.65 -7.43
CA ASP A 140 6.50 -17.29 -6.96
C ASP A 140 5.62 -16.87 -8.16
N THR A 141 4.49 -17.57 -8.30
CA THR A 141 3.55 -17.40 -9.41
C THR A 141 2.66 -16.16 -9.23
N ALA A 142 2.65 -15.55 -8.04
CA ALA A 142 1.82 -14.39 -7.71
C ALA A 142 2.65 -13.25 -7.07
N PRO A 143 3.54 -12.57 -7.82
CA PRO A 143 4.29 -11.44 -7.28
C PRO A 143 3.32 -10.35 -6.79
N PRO A 144 3.61 -9.67 -5.65
CA PRO A 144 2.71 -8.70 -5.06
C PRO A 144 2.49 -7.50 -6.01
N LEU A 145 1.39 -7.55 -6.78
CA LEU A 145 1.00 -6.50 -7.73
C LEU A 145 0.80 -5.12 -7.04
N LEU A 146 0.58 -5.11 -5.73
CA LEU A 146 0.53 -3.91 -4.90
C LEU A 146 1.78 -3.04 -5.04
N MET A 147 2.98 -3.64 -5.10
CA MET A 147 4.23 -2.87 -5.20
C MET A 147 4.36 -2.15 -6.55
N THR A 148 3.98 -2.83 -7.64
CA THR A 148 3.93 -2.24 -8.98
C THR A 148 2.96 -1.06 -9.03
N PHE A 149 1.83 -1.18 -8.32
CA PHE A 149 0.85 -0.11 -8.21
C PHE A 149 1.40 1.12 -7.45
N TYR A 150 2.06 0.92 -6.30
CA TYR A 150 2.69 2.02 -5.55
C TYR A 150 3.69 2.80 -6.43
N LEU A 151 4.54 2.09 -7.17
CA LEU A 151 5.48 2.69 -8.11
C LEU A 151 4.78 3.50 -9.21
N LEU A 152 3.67 3.00 -9.75
CA LEU A 152 2.88 3.68 -10.78
C LEU A 152 2.27 4.99 -10.25
N VAL A 153 1.66 4.97 -9.05
CA VAL A 153 1.09 6.17 -8.44
C VAL A 153 2.18 7.20 -8.13
N LEU A 154 3.32 6.76 -7.61
CA LEU A 154 4.48 7.61 -7.35
C LEU A 154 5.01 8.27 -8.64
N LEU A 155 5.05 7.53 -9.75
CA LEU A 155 5.44 8.05 -11.06
C LEU A 155 4.45 9.12 -11.55
N ILE A 156 3.14 8.90 -11.41
CA ILE A 156 2.11 9.89 -11.77
C ILE A 156 2.29 11.19 -10.96
N ILE A 157 2.53 11.05 -9.66
CA ILE A 157 2.74 12.18 -8.75
C ILE A 157 4.00 12.97 -9.14
N SER A 158 5.12 12.29 -9.36
CA SER A 158 6.39 12.94 -9.75
C SER A 158 6.27 13.65 -11.11
N ALA A 159 5.60 13.04 -12.08
CA ALA A 159 5.30 13.66 -13.36
C ALA A 159 4.44 14.93 -13.21
N SER A 160 3.47 14.91 -12.30
CA SER A 160 2.63 16.08 -12.00
C SER A 160 3.47 17.25 -11.46
N LEU A 161 4.37 17.01 -10.50
CA LEU A 161 5.26 18.02 -9.92
C LEU A 161 6.18 18.67 -10.98
N ILE A 162 6.78 17.85 -11.84
CA ILE A 162 7.63 18.33 -12.95
C ILE A 162 6.84 19.30 -13.85
N LEU A 163 5.59 18.95 -14.19
CA LEU A 163 4.76 19.81 -15.04
C LEU A 163 4.38 21.13 -14.39
N ILE A 164 4.21 21.17 -13.07
CA ILE A 164 3.89 22.39 -12.30
C ILE A 164 5.07 23.36 -12.35
N ILE A 165 6.29 22.85 -12.09
CA ILE A 165 7.50 23.65 -12.16
C ILE A 165 7.75 24.12 -13.60
N HIS A 166 7.59 23.21 -14.56
CA HIS A 166 7.71 23.52 -15.98
C HIS A 166 6.82 24.69 -16.38
N ASN A 167 5.56 24.66 -15.95
CA ASN A 167 4.60 25.70 -16.25
C ASN A 167 4.99 27.05 -15.63
N SER A 168 5.44 27.05 -14.38
CA SER A 168 5.92 28.26 -13.69
C SER A 168 7.12 28.89 -14.41
N PHE A 169 8.09 28.07 -14.84
CA PHE A 169 9.21 28.54 -15.65
C PHE A 169 8.77 29.00 -17.05
N ALA A 170 7.86 28.30 -17.70
CA ALA A 170 7.36 28.67 -19.02
C ALA A 170 6.71 30.07 -18.99
N VAL A 171 5.91 30.37 -17.97
CA VAL A 171 5.32 31.71 -17.77
C VAL A 171 6.42 32.76 -17.55
N SER A 172 7.38 32.47 -16.67
CA SER A 172 8.47 33.42 -16.34
C SER A 172 9.44 33.68 -17.49
N ILE A 173 9.71 32.67 -18.32
CA ILE A 173 10.59 32.76 -19.49
C ILE A 173 9.87 33.46 -20.65
N ASN A 174 8.59 33.15 -20.89
CA ASN A 174 7.81 33.78 -21.96
C ASN A 174 7.61 35.28 -21.75
N ALA A 175 7.55 35.74 -20.49
CA ALA A 175 7.50 37.18 -20.18
C ALA A 175 8.72 37.96 -20.69
N ARG A 176 9.80 37.28 -21.11
CA ARG A 176 11.06 37.89 -21.52
C ARG A 176 11.44 37.64 -22.97
N VAL A 177 10.52 37.13 -23.78
CA VAL A 177 10.75 36.83 -25.20
C VAL A 177 11.34 38.04 -25.93
N HIS A 178 10.77 39.23 -25.73
CA HIS A 178 11.25 40.46 -26.37
C HIS A 178 12.69 40.83 -26.00
N GLN A 179 13.03 40.77 -24.70
CA GLN A 179 14.38 41.09 -24.21
C GLN A 179 15.45 40.16 -24.79
N PHE A 180 15.16 38.86 -24.82
CA PHE A 180 16.06 37.87 -25.44
C PHE A 180 16.07 37.95 -26.97
N GLY A 181 14.99 38.43 -27.59
CA GLY A 181 14.95 38.81 -29.00
C GLY A 181 15.96 39.91 -29.34
N ILE A 182 16.03 40.97 -28.52
CA ILE A 182 17.03 42.03 -28.66
C ILE A 182 18.45 41.48 -28.49
N PHE A 183 18.71 40.66 -27.46
CA PHE A 183 20.04 40.06 -27.28
C PHE A 183 20.43 39.15 -28.46
N SER A 184 19.48 38.40 -29.02
CA SER A 184 19.74 37.58 -30.20
C SER A 184 20.04 38.45 -31.44
N SER A 185 19.37 39.60 -31.60
CA SER A 185 19.71 40.60 -32.64
C SER A 185 21.11 41.19 -32.48
N ILE A 186 21.59 41.34 -31.25
CA ILE A 186 22.94 41.84 -30.95
C ILE A 186 24.02 40.75 -31.16
N GLY A 187 23.62 39.48 -31.36
CA GLY A 187 24.52 38.36 -31.67
C GLY A 187 24.65 37.30 -30.56
N ALA A 188 23.79 37.31 -29.54
CA ALA A 188 23.78 36.26 -28.51
C ALA A 188 23.39 34.90 -29.11
N THR A 189 24.21 33.87 -28.85
CA THR A 189 23.94 32.52 -29.37
C THR A 189 22.81 31.82 -28.60
N PRO A 190 22.06 30.88 -29.22
CA PRO A 190 21.05 30.07 -28.54
C PRO A 190 21.59 29.31 -27.31
N GLY A 191 22.88 28.94 -27.35
CA GLY A 191 23.57 28.31 -26.22
C GLY A 191 23.76 29.27 -25.05
N GLN A 192 24.17 30.52 -25.32
CA GLN A 192 24.35 31.56 -24.30
C GLN A 192 23.02 31.95 -23.64
N ILE A 193 21.95 32.12 -24.42
CA ILE A 193 20.60 32.41 -23.90
C ILE A 193 20.11 31.28 -23.00
N ARG A 194 20.23 30.02 -23.45
CA ARG A 194 19.80 28.86 -22.66
C ARG A 194 20.61 28.70 -21.38
N ALA A 195 21.93 28.87 -21.43
CA ALA A 195 22.79 28.80 -20.26
C ALA A 195 22.45 29.90 -19.24
N CYS A 196 22.19 31.13 -19.69
CA CYS A 196 21.76 32.23 -18.83
C CYS A 196 20.44 31.91 -18.11
N LEU A 197 19.44 31.40 -18.83
CA LEU A 197 18.14 31.04 -18.26
C LEU A 197 18.23 29.89 -17.25
N LEU A 198 19.08 28.90 -17.52
CA LEU A 198 19.32 27.79 -16.58
C LEU A 198 20.09 28.25 -15.33
N GLN A 199 21.05 29.16 -15.46
CA GLN A 199 21.75 29.75 -14.31
C GLN A 199 20.80 30.56 -13.43
N GLU A 200 19.90 31.35 -14.02
CA GLU A 200 18.89 32.08 -13.27
C GLU A 200 17.90 31.13 -12.59
N ALA A 201 17.44 30.08 -13.28
CA ALA A 201 16.58 29.07 -12.71
C ALA A 201 17.23 28.39 -11.49
N ALA A 202 18.52 28.06 -11.60
CA ALA A 202 19.30 27.50 -10.49
C ALA A 202 19.39 28.48 -9.32
N VAL A 203 19.82 29.72 -9.55
CA VAL A 203 19.95 30.74 -8.50
C VAL A 203 18.62 30.99 -7.79
N LEU A 204 17.53 31.10 -8.56
CA LEU A 204 16.21 31.34 -8.00
C LEU A 204 15.71 30.13 -7.19
N SER A 205 16.12 28.90 -7.52
CA SER A 205 15.60 27.69 -6.86
C SER A 205 16.45 27.20 -5.68
N VAL A 206 17.69 27.69 -5.49
CA VAL A 206 18.56 27.24 -4.38
C VAL A 206 17.92 27.42 -3.01
N ILE A 207 17.46 28.63 -2.68
CA ILE A 207 16.83 28.92 -1.37
C ILE A 207 15.51 28.13 -1.21
N PRO A 208 14.58 28.11 -2.19
CA PRO A 208 13.40 27.27 -2.14
C PRO A 208 13.67 25.78 -1.95
N ILE A 209 14.67 25.22 -2.63
CA ILE A 209 15.00 23.81 -2.52
C ILE A 209 15.48 23.50 -1.11
N LEU A 210 16.43 24.28 -0.59
CA LEU A 210 16.96 24.07 0.76
C LEU A 210 15.86 24.24 1.82
N SER A 211 15.16 25.37 1.81
CA SER A 211 14.08 25.63 2.77
C SER A 211 12.93 24.62 2.65
N GLY A 212 12.57 24.23 1.42
CA GLY A 212 11.57 23.20 1.16
C GLY A 212 11.99 21.87 1.78
N SER A 213 13.22 21.40 1.51
CA SER A 213 13.73 20.15 2.06
C SER A 213 13.74 20.13 3.59
N PHE A 214 14.22 21.21 4.24
CA PHE A 214 14.18 21.31 5.71
C PHE A 214 12.75 21.28 6.27
N VAL A 215 11.82 22.01 5.64
CA VAL A 215 10.40 21.98 6.05
C VAL A 215 9.79 20.60 5.82
N GLY A 216 10.13 19.91 4.73
CA GLY A 216 9.67 18.55 4.47
C GLY A 216 10.12 17.55 5.53
N ILE A 217 11.38 17.64 5.98
CA ILE A 217 11.91 16.84 7.09
C ILE A 217 11.18 17.18 8.40
N ALA A 218 11.01 18.47 8.71
CA ALA A 218 10.31 18.91 9.91
C ALA A 218 8.83 18.48 9.94
N LEU A 219 8.16 18.47 8.79
CA LEU A 219 6.80 17.95 8.67
C LEU A 219 6.77 16.43 8.87
N SER A 220 7.74 15.69 8.32
CA SER A 220 7.86 14.24 8.54
C SER A 220 8.03 13.91 10.02
N LEU A 221 8.88 14.67 10.72
CA LEU A 221 9.07 14.60 12.17
C LEU A 221 7.75 14.84 12.92
N GLY A 222 7.04 15.92 12.60
CA GLY A 222 5.77 16.24 13.25
C GLY A 222 4.69 15.19 13.01
N ILE A 223 4.61 14.63 11.80
CA ILE A 223 3.68 13.54 11.49
C ILE A 223 4.00 12.30 12.32
N LEU A 224 5.28 11.89 12.40
CA LEU A 224 5.68 10.72 13.19
C LEU A 224 5.39 10.89 14.69
N GLN A 225 5.59 12.10 15.24
CA GLN A 225 5.22 12.39 16.62
C GLN A 225 3.71 12.29 16.85
N ILE A 226 2.90 12.83 15.93
CA ILE A 226 1.44 12.70 16.01
C ILE A 226 1.04 11.23 15.95
N VAL A 227 1.66 10.43 15.08
CA VAL A 227 1.39 9.00 14.98
C VAL A 227 1.76 8.28 16.28
N ASN A 228 2.91 8.56 16.88
CA ASN A 228 3.29 7.95 18.16
C ASN A 228 2.34 8.33 19.29
N ILE A 229 1.87 9.59 19.35
CA ILE A 229 0.87 10.02 20.34
C ILE A 229 -0.48 9.31 20.13
N LEU A 230 -0.91 9.16 18.87
CA LEU A 230 -2.17 8.49 18.54
C LEU A 230 -2.11 6.97 18.76
N ALA A 231 -0.90 6.41 18.77
CA ALA A 231 -0.64 4.98 18.89
C ALA A 231 0.02 4.61 20.24
N ASP A 232 0.01 5.54 21.20
CA ASP A 232 0.55 5.32 22.54
C ASP A 232 -0.31 4.30 23.31
N GLY A 233 0.33 3.29 23.91
CA GLY A 233 -0.36 2.23 24.65
C GLY A 233 -0.81 1.01 23.85
N ILE A 234 -0.48 0.91 22.56
CA ILE A 234 -0.74 -0.30 21.75
C ILE A 234 0.26 -1.40 22.14
N ALA A 235 -0.24 -2.57 22.55
CA ALA A 235 0.62 -3.71 22.92
C ALA A 235 1.43 -4.22 21.71
N GLY A 236 2.70 -4.59 21.90
CA GLY A 236 3.60 -5.05 20.84
C GLY A 236 4.19 -3.94 19.94
N ARG A 237 3.67 -2.71 20.00
CA ARG A 237 4.21 -1.58 19.24
C ARG A 237 5.44 -0.99 19.93
N HIS A 238 6.50 -0.71 19.16
CA HIS A 238 7.62 0.12 19.61
C HIS A 238 7.47 1.58 19.12
N GLU A 239 8.07 2.52 19.84
CA GLU A 239 8.03 3.92 19.44
C GLU A 239 8.78 4.11 18.11
N ALA A 240 8.11 4.67 17.11
CA ALA A 240 8.78 5.00 15.85
C ALA A 240 9.78 6.14 16.09
N VAL A 241 11.06 5.80 16.18
CA VAL A 241 12.14 6.78 16.36
C VAL A 241 12.44 7.42 15.02
N PHE A 242 12.40 8.75 14.97
CA PHE A 242 12.77 9.46 13.76
C PHE A 242 14.24 9.24 13.44
N THR A 243 14.50 8.56 12.32
CA THR A 243 15.83 8.33 11.79
C THR A 243 15.95 8.99 10.43
N TYR A 244 17.09 9.64 10.18
CA TYR A 244 17.31 10.31 8.90
C TYR A 244 18.77 10.17 8.45
N HIS A 245 18.95 9.36 7.41
CA HIS A 245 20.28 9.11 6.87
C HIS A 245 20.73 10.25 5.94
N PRO A 246 21.96 10.79 6.04
CA PRO A 246 22.45 11.88 5.20
C PRO A 246 22.38 11.61 3.69
N LEU A 247 22.43 10.35 3.28
CA LEU A 247 22.26 9.95 1.88
C LEU A 247 20.85 10.28 1.36
N VAL A 248 19.81 10.13 2.17
CA VAL A 248 18.42 10.49 1.81
C VAL A 248 18.33 12.00 1.54
N PHE A 249 19.01 12.81 2.35
CA PHE A 249 19.14 14.25 2.10
C PHE A 249 19.85 14.56 0.78
N ALA A 250 20.99 13.90 0.53
CA ALA A 250 21.75 14.11 -0.69
C ALA A 250 20.95 13.74 -1.94
N VAL A 251 20.24 12.60 -1.90
CA VAL A 251 19.37 12.12 -2.99
C VAL A 251 18.19 13.06 -3.22
N THR A 252 17.51 13.51 -2.17
CA THR A 252 16.37 14.44 -2.28
C THR A 252 16.79 15.81 -2.84
N ILE A 253 17.93 16.35 -2.41
CA ILE A 253 18.47 17.60 -2.98
C ILE A 253 18.87 17.40 -4.44
N LEU A 254 19.59 16.33 -4.77
CA LEU A 254 19.99 16.03 -6.14
C LEU A 254 18.76 15.89 -7.06
N ALA A 255 17.77 15.11 -6.64
CA ALA A 255 16.54 14.90 -7.39
C ALA A 255 15.73 16.21 -7.53
N SER A 256 15.68 17.06 -6.50
CA SER A 256 15.03 18.38 -6.58
C SER A 256 15.73 19.29 -7.59
N VAL A 257 17.06 19.33 -7.58
CA VAL A 257 17.88 20.10 -8.54
C VAL A 257 17.65 19.59 -9.97
N LEU A 258 17.71 18.27 -10.18
CA LEU A 258 17.43 17.65 -11.48
C LEU A 258 16.03 18.00 -11.97
N THR A 259 15.02 17.94 -11.10
CA THR A 259 13.63 18.28 -11.41
C THR A 259 13.51 19.73 -11.89
N VAL A 260 14.13 20.68 -11.20
CA VAL A 260 14.16 22.09 -11.60
C VAL A 260 14.87 22.29 -12.93
N LEU A 261 16.04 21.66 -13.10
CA LEU A 261 16.82 21.79 -14.33
C LEU A 261 16.05 21.25 -15.54
N ILE A 262 15.47 20.04 -15.45
CA ILE A 262 14.65 19.43 -16.51
C ILE A 262 13.44 20.33 -16.83
N SER A 263 12.79 20.85 -15.79
CA SER A 263 11.60 21.70 -15.93
C SER A 263 11.88 23.03 -16.62
N ALA A 264 13.03 23.66 -16.32
CA ALA A 264 13.47 24.92 -16.93
C ALA A 264 14.13 24.71 -18.31
N TRP A 265 14.71 23.54 -18.55
CA TRP A 265 15.43 23.20 -19.78
C TRP A 265 14.53 23.19 -21.02
N LEU A 266 13.36 22.56 -20.92
CA LEU A 266 12.37 22.49 -22.00
C LEU A 266 11.90 23.88 -22.50
N PRO A 267 11.46 24.82 -21.63
CA PRO A 267 11.06 26.16 -22.06
C PRO A 267 12.26 27.02 -22.49
N ALA A 268 13.41 26.90 -21.82
CA ALA A 268 14.62 27.64 -22.19
C ALA A 268 15.14 27.26 -23.59
N GLY A 269 15.13 25.96 -23.92
CA GLY A 269 15.50 25.48 -25.25
C GLY A 269 14.53 25.89 -26.36
N LYS A 270 13.24 26.01 -26.04
CA LYS A 270 12.25 26.57 -26.98
C LYS A 270 12.46 28.05 -27.22
N LEU A 271 12.71 28.83 -26.17
CA LEU A 271 12.95 30.27 -26.29
C LEU A 271 14.24 30.57 -27.05
N SER A 272 15.34 29.87 -26.73
CA SER A 272 16.64 30.18 -27.31
C SER A 272 16.75 29.92 -28.82
N ARG A 273 15.84 29.11 -29.38
CA ARG A 273 15.74 28.83 -30.81
C ARG A 273 14.80 29.77 -31.56
N GLN A 274 14.13 30.71 -30.89
CA GLN A 274 13.27 31.68 -31.56
C GLN A 274 14.12 32.70 -32.31
N THR A 275 13.69 33.07 -33.52
CA THR A 275 14.41 34.09 -34.29
C THR A 275 14.20 35.48 -33.65
N PRO A 276 15.16 36.40 -33.78
CA PRO A 276 14.98 37.76 -33.27
C PRO A 276 13.74 38.44 -33.85
N LEU A 277 13.44 38.16 -35.12
CA LEU A 277 12.24 38.67 -35.79
C LEU A 277 10.96 38.08 -35.17
N ASP A 278 10.92 36.79 -34.84
CA ASP A 278 9.77 36.18 -34.16
C ASP A 278 9.63 36.72 -32.72
N ALA A 279 10.73 36.94 -32.02
CA ALA A 279 10.72 37.45 -30.65
C ALA A 279 10.25 38.91 -30.56
N ILE A 280 10.54 39.72 -31.59
CA ILE A 280 10.10 41.12 -31.70
C ILE A 280 8.67 41.19 -32.28
N LYS A 281 8.32 40.35 -33.27
CA LYS A 281 6.95 40.27 -33.81
C LYS A 281 5.93 39.67 -32.84
N ASN A 282 6.35 38.78 -31.94
CA ASN A 282 5.44 38.09 -31.01
C ASN A 282 4.80 39.01 -29.95
N THR A 283 5.14 40.31 -29.91
CA THR A 283 4.41 41.31 -29.11
C THR A 283 3.11 41.76 -29.78
N ASP A 284 3.00 41.72 -31.11
CA ASP A 284 1.93 42.46 -31.77
C ASP A 284 0.63 41.71 -32.02
N GLU A 285 0.58 40.38 -31.98
CA GLU A 285 -0.70 39.70 -32.17
C GLU A 285 -0.61 38.20 -31.85
N LEU A 286 -1.32 37.77 -30.80
CA LEU A 286 -2.12 36.55 -30.95
C LEU A 286 -3.16 36.87 -32.03
N GLN A 287 -2.74 36.89 -33.32
CA GLN A 287 -3.66 36.99 -34.43
C GLN A 287 -4.61 35.82 -34.20
N LEU A 288 -5.87 36.14 -33.90
CA LEU A 288 -6.97 35.23 -34.09
C LEU A 288 -6.95 34.90 -35.57
N LYS A 289 -6.13 33.93 -36.00
CA LYS A 289 -6.38 33.23 -37.25
C LYS A 289 -7.81 32.77 -37.10
N ARG A 290 -8.71 33.35 -37.89
CA ARG A 290 -10.16 33.12 -37.89
C ARG A 290 -10.39 31.62 -38.00
N LYS A 291 -10.36 30.89 -36.88
CA LYS A 291 -10.40 29.43 -36.84
C LYS A 291 -11.69 29.01 -36.18
N LYS A 292 -12.58 28.53 -37.06
CA LYS A 292 -13.85 27.81 -36.87
C LYS A 292 -14.42 27.77 -35.44
N ASN A 293 -15.59 28.40 -35.34
CA ASN A 293 -16.60 28.47 -34.29
C ASN A 293 -16.56 27.27 -33.32
N SER A 294 -16.59 27.53 -32.01
CA SER A 294 -16.86 26.50 -31.00
C SER A 294 -18.34 26.14 -30.99
N ARG A 295 -18.78 25.27 -31.92
CA ARG A 295 -20.18 24.87 -32.12
C ARG A 295 -20.90 24.42 -30.84
N ILE A 296 -20.19 23.80 -29.89
CA ILE A 296 -20.76 23.31 -28.63
C ILE A 296 -21.00 24.46 -27.65
N LEU A 297 -19.95 25.26 -27.39
CA LEU A 297 -20.03 26.40 -26.47
C LEU A 297 -20.96 27.51 -26.99
N SER A 298 -21.00 27.73 -28.31
CA SER A 298 -21.91 28.70 -28.92
C SER A 298 -23.37 28.27 -28.85
N ARG A 299 -23.66 26.95 -28.91
CA ARG A 299 -25.01 26.42 -28.74
C ARG A 299 -25.50 26.50 -27.30
N LEU A 300 -24.61 26.23 -26.33
CA LEU A 300 -24.97 26.20 -24.91
C LEU A 300 -25.02 27.60 -24.27
N PHE A 301 -24.14 28.51 -24.70
CA PHE A 301 -23.94 29.82 -24.04
C PHE A 301 -23.94 31.02 -24.99
N GLY A 302 -24.42 30.87 -26.22
CA GLY A 302 -24.57 31.98 -27.17
C GLY A 302 -23.23 32.64 -27.57
N ILE A 303 -23.25 33.97 -27.69
CA ILE A 303 -22.11 34.77 -28.16
C ILE A 303 -20.98 34.75 -27.14
N GLU A 304 -21.30 34.85 -25.84
CA GLU A 304 -20.33 34.76 -24.75
C GLU A 304 -19.60 33.40 -24.75
N GLY A 305 -20.31 32.32 -25.07
CA GLY A 305 -19.73 30.99 -25.26
C GLY A 305 -18.80 30.88 -26.46
N GLU A 306 -19.11 31.56 -27.56
CA GLU A 306 -18.24 31.63 -28.72
C GLU A 306 -16.96 32.41 -28.44
N LEU A 307 -17.06 33.54 -27.73
CA LEU A 307 -15.90 34.34 -27.30
C LEU A 307 -15.00 33.54 -26.35
N ALA A 308 -15.58 32.91 -25.32
CA ALA A 308 -14.85 32.03 -24.39
C ALA A 308 -14.17 30.87 -25.13
N GLY A 309 -14.89 30.20 -26.04
CA GLY A 309 -14.37 29.08 -26.81
C GLY A 309 -13.24 29.47 -27.77
N ASN A 310 -13.32 30.65 -28.38
CA ASN A 310 -12.27 31.18 -29.24
C ASN A 310 -11.01 31.53 -28.45
N ALA A 311 -11.16 32.12 -27.27
CA ALA A 311 -10.04 32.41 -26.38
C ALA A 311 -9.30 31.14 -25.91
N LEU A 312 -10.05 30.12 -25.46
CA LEU A 312 -9.48 28.84 -25.04
C LEU A 312 -8.75 28.12 -26.20
N LYS A 313 -9.24 28.25 -27.43
CA LYS A 313 -8.59 27.69 -28.63
C LYS A 313 -7.35 28.46 -29.05
N ALA A 314 -7.37 29.80 -28.93
CA ALA A 314 -6.24 30.65 -29.29
C ALA A 314 -4.99 30.30 -28.47
N GLN A 315 -5.17 29.92 -27.20
CA GLN A 315 -4.08 29.52 -26.31
C GLN A 315 -3.99 28.01 -26.04
N LYS A 316 -4.51 27.17 -26.94
CA LYS A 316 -4.57 25.69 -26.76
C LYS A 316 -3.22 25.08 -26.35
N LYS A 317 -2.09 25.60 -26.85
CA LYS A 317 -0.75 25.08 -26.50
C LYS A 317 -0.37 25.34 -25.03
N ALA A 318 -0.62 26.54 -24.53
CA ALA A 318 -0.33 26.91 -23.13
C ALA A 318 -1.34 26.28 -22.16
N LEU A 319 -2.62 26.24 -22.53
CA LEU A 319 -3.65 25.59 -21.71
C LEU A 319 -3.50 24.06 -21.67
N ARG A 320 -2.90 23.42 -22.68
CA ARG A 320 -2.70 21.96 -22.70
C ARG A 320 -1.75 21.50 -21.60
N THR A 321 -0.65 22.22 -21.34
CA THR A 321 0.31 21.85 -20.28
C THR A 321 -0.31 22.03 -18.90
N SER A 322 -1.05 23.11 -18.69
CA SER A 322 -1.81 23.35 -17.45
C SER A 322 -2.89 22.28 -17.22
N THR A 323 -3.69 21.98 -18.25
CA THR A 323 -4.73 20.95 -18.20
C THR A 323 -4.13 19.58 -17.91
N LEU A 324 -3.00 19.24 -18.56
CA LEU A 324 -2.29 17.96 -18.36
C LEU A 324 -1.77 17.81 -16.92
N SER A 325 -1.19 18.87 -16.37
CA SER A 325 -0.71 18.89 -14.99
C SER A 325 -1.87 18.72 -13.99
N LEU A 326 -2.99 19.42 -14.19
CA LEU A 326 -4.18 19.22 -13.35
C LEU A 326 -4.76 17.81 -13.50
N THR A 327 -4.83 17.25 -14.72
CA THR A 327 -5.31 15.88 -14.91
C THR A 327 -4.45 14.86 -14.18
N LEU A 328 -3.12 15.01 -14.18
CA LEU A 328 -2.20 14.10 -13.50
C LEU A 328 -2.30 14.23 -11.97
N SER A 329 -2.42 15.45 -11.45
CA SER A 329 -2.66 15.67 -10.01
C SER A 329 -4.00 15.07 -9.57
N PHE A 330 -5.08 15.30 -10.34
CA PHE A 330 -6.38 14.72 -10.01
C PHE A 330 -6.37 13.20 -10.14
N LEU A 331 -5.74 12.66 -11.19
CA LEU A 331 -5.61 11.23 -11.38
C LEU A 331 -4.84 10.59 -10.22
N GLY A 332 -3.65 11.11 -9.88
CA GLY A 332 -2.85 10.62 -8.76
C GLY A 332 -3.63 10.65 -7.43
N PHE A 333 -4.36 11.74 -7.16
CA PHE A 333 -5.22 11.84 -5.99
C PHE A 333 -6.32 10.77 -5.97
N THR A 334 -7.07 10.61 -7.07
CA THR A 334 -8.17 9.64 -7.12
C THR A 334 -7.69 8.18 -7.08
N LEU A 335 -6.60 7.85 -7.77
CA LEU A 335 -6.03 6.50 -7.75
C LEU A 335 -5.52 6.14 -6.36
N MET A 336 -4.89 7.09 -5.67
CA MET A 336 -4.44 6.90 -4.29
C MET A 336 -5.61 6.64 -3.34
N LEU A 337 -6.71 7.40 -3.47
CA LEU A 337 -7.91 7.15 -2.65
C LEU A 337 -8.55 5.78 -2.96
N CYS A 338 -8.69 5.41 -4.23
CA CYS A 338 -9.22 4.10 -4.60
C CYS A 338 -8.34 2.96 -4.05
N PHE A 339 -7.03 3.16 -4.07
CA PHE A 339 -6.09 2.22 -3.48
C PHE A 339 -6.25 2.08 -1.98
N PHE A 340 -6.40 3.17 -1.24
CA PHE A 340 -6.62 3.09 0.21
C PHE A 340 -7.92 2.40 0.56
N THR A 341 -9.00 2.71 -0.15
CA THR A 341 -10.27 1.99 0.04
C THR A 341 -10.09 0.48 -0.22
N LEU A 342 -9.38 0.12 -1.29
CA LEU A 342 -9.13 -1.29 -1.60
C LEU A 342 -8.23 -1.96 -0.54
N SER A 343 -7.20 -1.27 -0.07
CA SER A 343 -6.30 -1.76 0.98
C SER A 343 -7.04 -1.96 2.28
N GLU A 344 -7.90 -1.01 2.69
CA GLU A 344 -8.71 -1.09 3.90
C GLU A 344 -9.66 -2.29 3.87
N ILE A 345 -10.40 -2.45 2.77
CA ILE A 345 -11.24 -3.64 2.58
C ILE A 345 -10.36 -4.89 2.61
N SER A 346 -9.21 -4.87 1.94
CA SER A 346 -8.34 -6.03 1.90
C SER A 346 -7.85 -6.44 3.28
N THR A 347 -7.45 -5.48 4.12
CA THR A 347 -6.93 -5.70 5.47
C THR A 347 -8.02 -6.20 6.41
N ASN A 348 -9.24 -5.66 6.33
CA ASN A 348 -10.37 -6.11 7.16
C ASN A 348 -10.70 -7.60 6.92
N HIS A 349 -10.60 -8.06 5.68
CA HIS A 349 -10.89 -9.44 5.28
C HIS A 349 -9.84 -10.48 5.71
N THR A 350 -8.62 -10.08 6.06
CA THR A 350 -7.48 -11.01 6.14
C THR A 350 -7.31 -11.75 7.47
N TYR A 351 -7.95 -11.33 8.57
CA TYR A 351 -7.86 -12.07 9.84
C TYR A 351 -8.99 -11.70 10.82
N PHE A 352 -9.13 -10.40 11.10
CA PHE A 352 -10.02 -9.92 12.16
C PHE A 352 -11.51 -10.19 11.90
N GLU A 353 -12.05 -9.88 10.72
CA GLU A 353 -13.47 -10.15 10.46
C GLU A 353 -13.80 -11.65 10.44
N ARG A 354 -12.85 -12.51 10.05
CA ARG A 354 -13.09 -13.95 9.95
C ARG A 354 -13.11 -14.64 11.31
N TYR A 355 -12.29 -14.16 12.26
CA TYR A 355 -12.08 -14.82 13.55
C TYR A 355 -12.51 -13.98 14.76
N GLN A 356 -13.03 -12.76 14.60
CA GLN A 356 -13.50 -11.95 15.73
C GLN A 356 -14.63 -12.63 16.52
N ASP A 357 -15.39 -13.56 15.96
CA ASP A 357 -16.55 -14.13 16.66
C ASP A 357 -16.29 -15.54 17.20
N VAL A 358 -15.05 -16.04 17.09
CA VAL A 358 -14.70 -17.40 17.55
C VAL A 358 -13.96 -17.43 18.90
N TRP A 359 -13.65 -16.28 19.47
CA TRP A 359 -12.97 -16.14 20.75
C TRP A 359 -13.24 -14.76 21.38
N ASP A 360 -13.06 -14.65 22.70
CA ASP A 360 -13.08 -13.37 23.43
C ASP A 360 -11.80 -13.14 24.23
N VAL A 361 -11.32 -14.19 24.90
CA VAL A 361 -10.03 -14.21 25.59
C VAL A 361 -9.26 -15.45 25.13
N MET A 362 -7.99 -15.25 24.76
CA MET A 362 -7.09 -16.32 24.37
C MET A 362 -5.93 -16.36 25.37
N ALA A 363 -5.56 -17.55 25.84
CA ALA A 363 -4.33 -17.75 26.60
C ALA A 363 -3.43 -18.74 25.86
N THR A 364 -2.20 -18.32 25.58
CA THR A 364 -1.15 -19.18 25.03
C THR A 364 -0.17 -19.50 26.15
N VAL A 365 0.00 -20.79 26.44
CA VAL A 365 0.91 -21.26 27.48
C VAL A 365 2.07 -21.99 26.83
N LYS A 366 3.23 -21.35 26.85
CA LYS A 366 4.47 -21.86 26.25
C LYS A 366 5.03 -23.05 27.02
N ASP A 367 5.62 -23.99 26.30
CA ASP A 367 6.33 -25.17 26.83
C ASP A 367 5.49 -26.04 27.79
N ALA A 368 4.17 -26.05 27.61
CA ALA A 368 3.26 -26.79 28.46
C ALA A 368 2.45 -27.78 27.63
N LYS A 369 2.50 -29.06 27.99
CA LYS A 369 1.59 -30.07 27.43
C LYS A 369 0.17 -29.83 27.91
N ALA A 370 -0.82 -30.09 27.06
CA ALA A 370 -2.24 -30.02 27.41
C ALA A 370 -2.59 -30.85 28.67
N GLU A 371 -1.80 -31.88 28.96
CA GLU A 371 -1.94 -32.75 30.14
C GLU A 371 -1.66 -32.06 31.48
N ALA A 372 -0.91 -30.96 31.46
CA ALA A 372 -0.53 -30.23 32.67
C ALA A 372 -1.71 -29.41 33.24
N PHE A 373 -2.77 -29.22 32.45
CA PHE A 373 -3.96 -28.47 32.80
C PHE A 373 -5.00 -29.36 33.48
N ALA A 374 -4.67 -29.86 34.68
CA ALA A 374 -5.56 -30.66 35.52
C ALA A 374 -6.69 -29.85 36.22
N TYR A 375 -6.98 -28.63 35.75
CA TYR A 375 -7.95 -27.67 36.33
C TYR A 375 -9.08 -27.32 35.33
N GLU A 376 -9.47 -28.27 34.48
CA GLU A 376 -10.58 -28.13 33.51
C GLU A 376 -11.86 -27.58 34.17
N ASP A 377 -12.13 -28.00 35.40
CA ASP A 377 -13.31 -27.58 36.17
C ASP A 377 -13.31 -26.08 36.53
N GLU A 378 -12.16 -25.47 36.80
CA GLU A 378 -12.08 -24.05 37.19
C GLU A 378 -12.17 -23.12 35.98
N ILE A 379 -11.55 -23.51 34.86
CA ILE A 379 -11.65 -22.77 33.59
C ILE A 379 -13.06 -22.93 33.00
N GLY A 380 -13.63 -24.13 33.05
CA GLY A 380 -15.01 -24.40 32.64
C GLY A 380 -16.08 -23.78 33.56
N ALA A 381 -15.70 -23.34 34.77
CA ALA A 381 -16.58 -22.65 35.72
C ALA A 381 -16.60 -21.13 35.55
N LEU A 382 -15.83 -20.57 34.61
CA LEU A 382 -15.91 -19.16 34.26
C LEU A 382 -17.35 -18.79 33.85
N ASP A 383 -17.86 -17.68 34.38
CA ASP A 383 -19.29 -17.37 34.33
C ASP A 383 -19.76 -17.06 32.91
N ASN A 384 -20.72 -17.85 32.41
CA ASN A 384 -21.34 -17.71 31.09
C ASN A 384 -20.33 -17.70 29.92
N THR A 385 -19.30 -18.55 30.00
CA THR A 385 -18.32 -18.73 28.93
C THR A 385 -18.25 -20.19 28.45
N ASP A 386 -17.87 -20.39 27.20
CA ASP A 386 -17.43 -21.67 26.65
C ASP A 386 -15.91 -21.65 26.48
N SER A 387 -15.24 -22.62 27.08
CA SER A 387 -13.78 -22.76 27.05
C SER A 387 -13.35 -24.03 26.34
N ILE A 388 -12.33 -23.95 25.49
CA ILE A 388 -11.69 -25.12 24.87
C ILE A 388 -10.19 -25.05 25.12
N ILE A 389 -9.60 -26.15 25.61
CA ILE A 389 -8.16 -26.31 25.74
C ILE A 389 -7.71 -27.23 24.60
N TYR A 390 -6.72 -26.79 23.83
CA TYR A 390 -6.22 -27.59 22.73
C TYR A 390 -4.73 -27.39 22.48
N GLN A 391 -4.14 -28.40 21.85
CA GLN A 391 -2.77 -28.43 21.37
C GLN A 391 -2.76 -28.92 19.93
N LYS A 392 -1.69 -28.63 19.19
CA LYS A 392 -1.59 -28.96 17.77
C LYS A 392 -0.48 -29.97 17.53
N ALA A 393 -0.62 -30.78 16.50
CA ALA A 393 0.42 -31.67 16.01
C ALA A 393 0.30 -31.78 14.49
N ASN A 394 1.37 -32.22 13.84
CA ASN A 394 1.40 -32.35 12.39
C ASN A 394 1.62 -33.81 11.99
N ALA A 395 0.81 -34.30 11.06
CA ALA A 395 0.92 -35.65 10.51
C ALA A 395 0.74 -35.62 8.98
N LEU A 396 0.96 -36.77 8.34
CA LEU A 396 0.55 -37.04 6.97
C LEU A 396 -0.60 -38.04 6.97
N CYS A 397 -1.60 -37.82 6.11
CA CYS A 397 -2.68 -38.78 5.91
C CYS A 397 -2.54 -39.47 4.55
N PHE A 398 -2.70 -40.79 4.54
CA PHE A 398 -2.76 -41.60 3.32
C PHE A 398 -4.19 -41.91 2.94
N ILE A 399 -4.58 -41.45 1.75
CA ILE A 399 -5.94 -41.52 1.24
C ILE A 399 -5.93 -42.37 -0.02
N PRO A 400 -6.70 -43.47 -0.09
CA PRO A 400 -6.90 -44.21 -1.33
C PRO A 400 -7.46 -43.32 -2.44
N ALA A 401 -6.93 -43.43 -3.67
CA ALA A 401 -7.35 -42.57 -4.77
C ALA A 401 -8.84 -42.67 -5.13
N ASP A 402 -9.49 -43.80 -4.84
CA ASP A 402 -10.92 -44.03 -5.02
C ASP A 402 -11.79 -43.37 -3.93
N ALA A 403 -11.21 -43.04 -2.78
CA ALA A 403 -11.89 -42.40 -1.64
C ALA A 403 -12.19 -40.91 -1.86
N VAL A 404 -11.47 -40.28 -2.81
CA VAL A 404 -11.68 -38.88 -3.18
C VAL A 404 -13.12 -38.67 -3.68
N SER A 405 -13.75 -37.57 -3.28
CA SER A 405 -15.12 -37.23 -3.65
C SER A 405 -15.31 -37.05 -5.16
N GLU A 406 -16.55 -37.22 -5.63
CA GLU A 406 -16.86 -36.97 -7.05
C GLU A 406 -16.75 -35.47 -7.38
N GLU A 407 -17.01 -34.59 -6.43
CA GLU A 407 -16.84 -33.15 -6.54
C GLU A 407 -15.39 -32.80 -6.86
N VAL A 408 -14.41 -33.34 -6.11
CA VAL A 408 -12.99 -33.12 -6.37
C VAL A 408 -12.55 -33.73 -7.71
N LYS A 409 -13.09 -34.89 -8.08
CA LYS A 409 -12.84 -35.48 -9.41
C LYS A 409 -13.34 -34.57 -10.54
N ASN A 410 -14.50 -33.92 -10.36
CA ASN A 410 -15.05 -32.97 -11.33
C ASN A 410 -14.23 -31.68 -11.47
N LEU A 411 -13.45 -31.31 -10.44
CA LEU A 411 -12.51 -30.17 -10.49
C LEU A 411 -11.18 -30.51 -11.21
N GLY A 412 -11.05 -31.73 -11.75
CA GLY A 412 -9.83 -32.19 -12.42
C GLY A 412 -8.95 -33.10 -11.54
N GLY A 413 -9.43 -33.49 -10.35
CA GLY A 413 -8.72 -34.34 -9.41
C GLY A 413 -7.81 -33.57 -8.44
N LEU A 414 -7.34 -34.26 -7.41
CA LEU A 414 -6.59 -33.65 -6.30
C LEU A 414 -5.25 -33.03 -6.76
N GLU A 415 -4.59 -33.65 -7.73
CA GLU A 415 -3.33 -33.15 -8.32
C GLU A 415 -3.51 -31.80 -9.02
N ALA A 416 -4.67 -31.57 -9.67
CA ALA A 416 -4.94 -30.35 -10.40
C ALA A 416 -5.16 -29.15 -9.46
N ILE A 417 -5.79 -29.37 -8.30
CA ILE A 417 -6.10 -28.32 -7.33
C ILE A 417 -4.98 -28.12 -6.30
N ALA A 418 -4.35 -29.19 -5.83
CA ALA A 418 -3.37 -29.13 -4.74
C ALA A 418 -1.90 -29.11 -5.23
N GLY A 419 -1.64 -29.40 -6.50
CA GLY A 419 -0.32 -29.30 -7.10
C GLY A 419 0.73 -30.13 -6.36
N THR A 420 1.80 -29.47 -5.89
CA THR A 420 2.91 -30.11 -5.15
C THR A 420 2.60 -30.40 -3.68
N ALA A 421 1.48 -29.91 -3.15
CA ALA A 421 1.08 -30.16 -1.77
C ALA A 421 0.65 -31.61 -1.53
N VAL A 422 0.47 -32.39 -2.60
CA VAL A 422 0.06 -33.79 -2.55
C VAL A 422 1.06 -34.64 -3.34
N SER A 423 1.46 -35.77 -2.77
CA SER A 423 2.26 -36.76 -3.48
C SER A 423 1.46 -38.04 -3.72
N VAL A 424 1.74 -38.70 -4.84
CA VAL A 424 1.08 -39.95 -5.22
C VAL A 424 2.09 -41.08 -5.21
N ALA A 425 1.81 -42.11 -4.44
CA ALA A 425 2.58 -43.35 -4.43
C ALA A 425 1.62 -44.54 -4.30
N ASP A 426 1.80 -45.56 -5.13
CA ASP A 426 1.10 -46.85 -5.04
C ASP A 426 -0.44 -46.77 -4.94
N GLY A 427 -1.06 -45.78 -5.58
CA GLY A 427 -2.52 -45.59 -5.59
C GLY A 427 -3.08 -44.87 -4.36
N TYR A 428 -2.22 -44.33 -3.51
CA TYR A 428 -2.57 -43.48 -2.37
C TYR A 428 -2.09 -42.04 -2.59
N TYR A 429 -2.90 -41.09 -2.17
CA TYR A 429 -2.53 -39.70 -1.97
C TYR A 429 -1.96 -39.52 -0.57
N SER A 430 -0.78 -38.91 -0.45
CA SER A 430 -0.26 -38.43 0.83
C SER A 430 -0.55 -36.94 0.94
N VAL A 431 -1.29 -36.55 1.97
CA VAL A 431 -1.74 -35.18 2.21
C VAL A 431 -1.35 -34.74 3.61
N PRO A 432 -1.00 -33.45 3.85
CA PRO A 432 -0.80 -32.97 5.22
C PRO A 432 -2.10 -33.08 6.02
N ALA A 433 -1.96 -33.53 7.27
CA ALA A 433 -3.06 -33.74 8.19
C ALA A 433 -2.72 -33.08 9.53
N PRO A 434 -3.04 -31.78 9.67
CA PRO A 434 -2.99 -31.10 10.97
C PRO A 434 -3.88 -31.83 11.97
N VAL A 435 -3.36 -32.06 13.16
CA VAL A 435 -4.05 -32.77 14.25
C VAL A 435 -4.30 -31.77 15.37
N ILE A 436 -5.57 -31.55 15.70
CA ILE A 436 -6.00 -30.71 16.81
C ILE A 436 -6.40 -31.63 17.96
N ILE A 437 -5.64 -31.52 19.04
CA ILE A 437 -5.76 -32.34 20.25
C ILE A 437 -6.51 -31.51 21.28
N MET A 438 -7.78 -31.83 21.52
CA MET A 438 -8.66 -31.10 22.44
C MET A 438 -8.73 -31.82 23.79
N ASP A 439 -9.03 -31.09 24.86
CA ASP A 439 -9.43 -31.71 26.13
C ASP A 439 -10.64 -32.63 25.94
N ASP A 440 -10.72 -33.69 26.74
CA ASP A 440 -11.71 -34.75 26.56
C ASP A 440 -13.15 -34.22 26.66
N SER A 441 -13.37 -33.18 27.49
CA SER A 441 -14.70 -32.57 27.70
C SER A 441 -15.15 -31.76 26.48
N SER A 442 -14.27 -30.95 25.90
CA SER A 442 -14.52 -30.16 24.69
C SER A 442 -14.67 -31.05 23.48
N PHE A 443 -13.87 -32.11 23.37
CA PHE A 443 -14.03 -33.10 22.30
C PHE A 443 -15.38 -33.81 22.39
N ALA A 444 -15.83 -34.19 23.58
CA ALA A 444 -17.15 -34.80 23.77
C ALA A 444 -18.29 -33.87 23.35
N LYS A 445 -18.24 -32.58 23.72
CA LYS A 445 -19.21 -31.56 23.24
C LYS A 445 -19.22 -31.46 21.71
N TYR A 446 -18.04 -31.49 21.08
CA TYR A 446 -17.94 -31.42 19.62
C TYR A 446 -18.46 -32.70 18.92
N CYS A 447 -18.24 -33.87 19.52
CA CYS A 447 -18.88 -35.12 19.08
C CYS A 447 -20.42 -35.01 19.15
N GLU A 448 -20.99 -34.45 20.23
CA GLU A 448 -22.43 -34.23 20.33
C GLU A 448 -22.96 -33.28 19.25
N GLN A 449 -22.23 -32.21 18.93
CA GLN A 449 -22.59 -31.25 17.88
C GLN A 449 -22.59 -31.89 16.48
N THR A 450 -21.63 -32.76 16.21
CA THR A 450 -21.47 -33.44 14.91
C THR A 450 -22.29 -34.74 14.81
N GLY A 451 -22.89 -35.20 15.90
CA GLY A 451 -23.61 -36.47 15.97
C GLY A 451 -22.71 -37.71 16.05
N ALA A 452 -21.43 -37.53 16.37
CA ALA A 452 -20.45 -38.61 16.55
C ALA A 452 -20.51 -39.23 17.95
N ASP A 453 -20.10 -40.50 18.07
CA ASP A 453 -20.07 -41.23 19.34
C ASP A 453 -18.76 -40.94 20.11
N SER A 454 -18.86 -40.11 21.16
CA SER A 454 -17.73 -39.73 22.02
C SER A 454 -17.17 -40.87 22.87
N SER A 455 -17.87 -42.00 23.00
CA SER A 455 -17.41 -43.15 23.80
C SER A 455 -16.35 -44.00 23.10
N ARG A 456 -16.14 -43.79 21.79
CA ARG A 456 -15.22 -44.55 20.96
C ARG A 456 -13.94 -43.75 20.70
N THR A 457 -12.80 -44.44 20.75
CA THR A 457 -11.50 -43.86 20.37
C THR A 457 -11.44 -43.68 18.85
N GLY A 458 -11.20 -42.45 18.38
CA GLY A 458 -11.12 -42.14 16.95
C GLY A 458 -10.97 -40.64 16.67
N SER A 459 -11.08 -40.25 15.40
CA SER A 459 -11.02 -38.85 14.94
C SER A 459 -12.33 -38.38 14.33
N ILE A 460 -12.64 -37.10 14.52
CA ILE A 460 -13.55 -36.38 13.64
C ILE A 460 -12.72 -35.72 12.52
N VAL A 461 -13.09 -36.00 11.27
CA VAL A 461 -12.35 -35.52 10.10
C VAL A 461 -13.03 -34.30 9.51
N LEU A 462 -12.29 -33.19 9.34
CA LEU A 462 -12.77 -32.04 8.59
C LEU A 462 -12.78 -32.34 7.10
N ASN A 463 -13.94 -32.72 6.57
CA ASN A 463 -14.11 -33.25 5.23
C ASN A 463 -14.33 -32.16 4.17
N ARG A 464 -13.46 -31.15 4.11
CA ARG A 464 -13.64 -30.04 3.15
C ARG A 464 -12.33 -29.66 2.48
N ILE A 465 -12.40 -29.29 1.21
CA ILE A 465 -11.26 -28.81 0.44
C ILE A 465 -11.67 -27.59 -0.39
N TRP A 466 -10.75 -26.63 -0.53
CA TRP A 466 -11.03 -25.40 -1.27
C TRP A 466 -11.14 -25.67 -2.78
N ASP A 467 -12.26 -25.25 -3.38
CA ASP A 467 -12.42 -25.21 -4.83
C ASP A 467 -11.68 -23.99 -5.41
N SER A 468 -10.39 -24.16 -5.67
CA SER A 468 -9.54 -23.12 -6.28
C SER A 468 -9.80 -22.91 -7.79
N THR A 469 -10.64 -23.74 -8.41
CA THR A 469 -10.97 -23.63 -9.84
C THR A 469 -12.12 -22.65 -10.06
N ASN A 470 -13.18 -22.73 -9.24
CA ASN A 470 -14.37 -21.90 -9.37
C ASN A 470 -14.44 -20.75 -8.37
N SER A 471 -13.70 -20.83 -7.26
CA SER A 471 -13.66 -19.78 -6.22
C SER A 471 -12.26 -19.18 -6.06
N ASN A 472 -12.17 -18.02 -5.41
CA ASN A 472 -10.91 -17.33 -5.20
C ASN A 472 -10.50 -17.36 -3.71
N PHE A 473 -9.24 -17.02 -3.44
CA PHE A 473 -8.66 -17.13 -2.09
C PHE A 473 -9.36 -16.27 -1.03
N ARG A 474 -10.10 -15.24 -1.43
CA ARG A 474 -10.81 -14.31 -0.54
C ARG A 474 -12.21 -14.82 -0.19
N TYR A 475 -12.92 -15.39 -1.17
CA TYR A 475 -14.24 -16.00 -1.01
C TYR A 475 -14.15 -17.49 -1.34
N LYS A 476 -13.49 -18.24 -0.45
CA LYS A 476 -13.27 -19.68 -0.63
C LYS A 476 -14.61 -20.41 -0.56
N GLU A 477 -14.94 -21.15 -1.61
CA GLU A 477 -16.00 -22.15 -1.58
C GLU A 477 -15.36 -23.53 -1.33
N TYR A 478 -16.02 -24.33 -0.51
CA TYR A 478 -15.51 -25.64 -0.12
C TYR A 478 -16.41 -26.74 -0.68
N VAL A 479 -15.78 -27.81 -1.14
CA VAL A 479 -16.45 -29.06 -1.52
C VAL A 479 -16.00 -30.18 -0.60
N PRO A 480 -16.79 -31.27 -0.46
CA PRO A 480 -16.36 -32.44 0.29
C PRO A 480 -15.03 -32.99 -0.24
N PHE A 481 -14.06 -33.27 0.63
CA PHE A 481 -12.78 -33.84 0.21
C PHE A 481 -12.95 -35.32 -0.16
N LEU A 482 -13.51 -36.10 0.76
CA LEU A 482 -13.68 -37.55 0.71
C LEU A 482 -15.15 -37.93 0.53
N SER A 483 -15.38 -39.05 -0.14
CA SER A 483 -16.66 -39.75 -0.11
C SER A 483 -16.84 -40.38 1.27
N GLU A 484 -17.99 -40.19 1.94
CA GLU A 484 -18.26 -40.59 3.34
C GLU A 484 -18.37 -42.12 3.59
N GLY A 485 -17.60 -42.94 2.87
CA GLY A 485 -17.61 -44.40 2.97
C GLY A 485 -16.47 -45.01 3.78
N GLN A 486 -15.47 -44.22 4.20
CA GLN A 486 -14.31 -44.74 4.92
C GLN A 486 -14.51 -44.67 6.44
N ASN A 487 -14.36 -45.82 7.10
CA ASN A 487 -14.50 -45.94 8.55
C ASN A 487 -13.17 -45.75 9.29
N THR A 488 -12.05 -45.62 8.57
CA THR A 488 -10.71 -45.49 9.12
C THR A 488 -9.86 -44.59 8.24
N ILE A 489 -8.94 -43.84 8.84
CA ILE A 489 -7.89 -43.06 8.18
C ILE A 489 -6.52 -43.56 8.63
N ILE A 490 -5.51 -43.39 7.78
CA ILE A 490 -4.12 -43.75 8.11
C ILE A 490 -3.35 -42.46 8.30
N LEU A 491 -2.79 -42.27 9.48
CA LEU A 491 -1.92 -41.15 9.83
C LEU A 491 -0.49 -41.64 9.97
N GLN A 492 0.47 -40.85 9.51
CA GLN A 492 1.91 -41.14 9.58
C GLN A 492 2.66 -39.95 10.16
N ASN A 493 3.71 -40.24 10.91
CA ASN A 493 4.66 -39.24 11.38
C ASN A 493 5.37 -38.57 10.18
N GLN A 494 5.61 -37.27 10.25
CA GLN A 494 6.30 -36.52 9.19
C GLN A 494 7.79 -36.89 9.07
N ASP A 495 8.43 -37.23 10.19
CA ASP A 495 9.87 -37.46 10.28
C ASP A 495 10.24 -38.95 10.19
N ASP A 496 9.30 -39.85 10.51
CA ASP A 496 9.48 -41.31 10.44
C ASP A 496 8.44 -41.97 9.54
N THR A 497 8.86 -42.32 8.32
CA THR A 497 8.02 -42.99 7.33
C THR A 497 7.61 -44.42 7.70
N ALA A 498 8.24 -45.05 8.70
CA ALA A 498 7.82 -46.35 9.20
C ALA A 498 6.72 -46.25 10.28
N ALA A 499 6.53 -45.08 10.88
CA ALA A 499 5.60 -44.86 11.99
C ALA A 499 4.23 -44.38 11.48
N ALA A 500 3.34 -45.33 11.21
CA ALA A 500 1.95 -45.07 10.80
C ALA A 500 0.94 -45.76 11.73
N VAL A 501 -0.20 -45.09 11.93
CA VAL A 501 -1.32 -45.57 12.74
C VAL A 501 -2.62 -45.51 11.95
N THR A 502 -3.44 -46.55 12.06
CA THR A 502 -4.78 -46.59 11.49
C THR A 502 -5.78 -46.20 12.57
N LEU A 503 -6.53 -45.13 12.33
CA LEU A 503 -7.44 -44.54 13.30
C LEU A 503 -8.90 -44.65 12.82
N PRO A 504 -9.85 -45.08 13.67
CA PRO A 504 -11.28 -45.03 13.34
C PRO A 504 -11.76 -43.60 13.10
N VAL A 505 -12.60 -43.41 12.08
CA VAL A 505 -13.32 -42.15 11.85
C VAL A 505 -14.64 -42.20 12.62
N LEU A 506 -14.81 -41.27 13.57
CA LEU A 506 -16.04 -41.13 14.36
C LEU A 506 -17.13 -40.39 13.59
N GLY A 507 -16.73 -39.46 12.73
CA GLY A 507 -17.61 -38.69 11.86
C GLY A 507 -16.85 -37.79 10.89
N TYR A 508 -17.52 -37.43 9.79
CA TYR A 508 -17.07 -36.41 8.86
C TYR A 508 -17.86 -35.12 9.11
N THR A 509 -17.19 -33.98 9.06
CA THR A 509 -17.83 -32.67 9.25
C THR A 509 -17.33 -31.66 8.21
N GLN A 510 -18.19 -30.71 7.84
CA GLN A 510 -17.82 -29.56 7.01
C GLN A 510 -17.47 -28.31 7.85
N GLU A 511 -17.85 -28.33 9.12
CA GLU A 511 -17.68 -27.21 10.05
C GLU A 511 -16.67 -27.63 11.13
N PRO A 512 -15.57 -26.88 11.33
CA PRO A 512 -14.62 -27.14 12.40
C PRO A 512 -15.24 -26.73 13.76
N PRO A 513 -14.68 -27.19 14.89
CA PRO A 513 -15.01 -26.61 16.18
C PRO A 513 -14.62 -25.12 16.16
N VAL A 514 -15.31 -24.32 16.98
CA VAL A 514 -15.09 -22.88 17.06
C VAL A 514 -13.73 -22.60 17.70
N LEU A 515 -12.68 -22.49 16.89
CA LEU A 515 -11.29 -22.26 17.30
C LEU A 515 -10.70 -21.10 16.50
N ARG A 516 -9.75 -20.38 17.10
CA ARG A 516 -8.97 -19.32 16.42
C ARG A 516 -7.83 -19.93 15.60
N GLU A 517 -8.16 -20.80 14.65
CA GLU A 517 -7.20 -21.50 13.79
C GLU A 517 -7.57 -21.35 12.30
N GLU A 518 -6.57 -21.10 11.46
CA GLU A 518 -6.69 -21.21 10.00
C GLU A 518 -5.98 -22.49 9.56
N TYR A 519 -6.67 -23.27 8.74
CA TYR A 519 -6.14 -24.51 8.18
C TYR A 519 -5.71 -24.28 6.74
N ASP A 520 -4.58 -24.88 6.38
CA ASP A 520 -4.06 -24.85 5.02
C ASP A 520 -5.07 -25.44 4.01
N ASN A 521 -5.09 -24.85 2.81
CA ASN A 521 -6.16 -25.06 1.82
C ASN A 521 -6.36 -26.52 1.35
N TYR A 522 -5.33 -27.36 1.43
CA TYR A 522 -5.31 -28.71 0.88
C TYR A 522 -4.89 -29.74 1.94
N THR A 523 -5.47 -29.61 3.12
CA THR A 523 -5.17 -30.48 4.26
C THR A 523 -6.41 -31.22 4.75
N LEU A 524 -6.19 -32.37 5.39
CA LEU A 524 -7.26 -33.16 5.99
C LEU A 524 -7.14 -33.13 7.51
N VAL A 525 -7.72 -32.10 8.12
CA VAL A 525 -7.61 -31.82 9.55
C VAL A 525 -8.30 -32.90 10.38
N GLN A 526 -7.64 -33.30 11.47
CA GLN A 526 -8.08 -34.32 12.41
C GLN A 526 -8.36 -33.69 13.78
N PHE A 527 -9.53 -33.97 14.35
CA PHE A 527 -9.85 -33.59 15.73
C PHE A 527 -9.82 -34.83 16.62
N LEU A 528 -9.01 -34.79 17.67
CA LEU A 528 -8.82 -35.87 18.63
C LEU A 528 -9.01 -35.38 20.06
N SER A 529 -9.47 -36.28 20.94
CA SER A 529 -9.40 -36.09 22.39
C SER A 529 -7.96 -36.29 22.91
N LEU A 530 -7.58 -35.61 23.98
CA LEU A 530 -6.29 -35.75 24.65
C LEU A 530 -6.00 -37.20 25.09
N SER A 531 -7.01 -37.91 25.59
CA SER A 531 -6.90 -39.33 25.97
C SER A 531 -6.56 -40.25 24.80
N THR A 532 -7.11 -39.96 23.61
CA THR A 532 -6.76 -40.65 22.36
C THR A 532 -5.34 -40.29 21.93
N TRP A 533 -4.95 -39.01 21.98
CA TRP A 533 -3.60 -38.57 21.60
C TRP A 533 -2.50 -39.24 22.43
N LYS A 534 -2.70 -39.41 23.74
CA LYS A 534 -1.75 -40.13 24.62
C LYS A 534 -1.40 -41.54 24.15
N GLN A 535 -2.33 -42.21 23.46
CA GLN A 535 -2.10 -43.54 22.90
C GLN A 535 -1.34 -43.50 21.58
N LEU A 536 -1.34 -42.35 20.90
CA LEU A 536 -0.80 -42.15 19.56
C LEU A 536 0.52 -41.38 19.54
N GLU A 537 0.82 -40.56 20.56
CA GLU A 537 2.03 -39.70 20.64
C GLU A 537 3.32 -40.51 20.40
N ALA A 538 3.39 -41.73 20.95
CA ALA A 538 4.55 -42.60 20.78
C ALA A 538 4.81 -43.03 19.33
N VAL A 539 3.81 -42.94 18.45
CA VAL A 539 3.89 -43.32 17.02
C VAL A 539 3.92 -42.09 16.13
N LEU A 540 3.02 -41.13 16.34
CA LEU A 540 2.89 -39.95 15.48
C LEU A 540 3.89 -38.84 15.80
N GLY A 541 4.65 -38.95 16.89
CA GLY A 541 5.58 -37.94 17.33
C GLY A 541 4.98 -37.01 18.38
N HIS A 542 5.71 -35.95 18.69
CA HIS A 542 5.30 -35.00 19.72
C HIS A 542 4.34 -33.94 19.16
N ALA A 543 3.46 -33.47 20.03
CA ALA A 543 2.66 -32.28 19.75
C ALA A 543 3.55 -31.02 19.82
N GLU A 544 3.09 -29.94 19.20
CA GLU A 544 3.67 -28.60 19.35
C GLU A 544 3.79 -28.23 20.83
N GLN A 545 4.80 -27.45 21.20
CA GLN A 545 5.13 -27.18 22.60
C GLN A 545 4.07 -26.34 23.33
N ASP A 546 3.33 -25.52 22.59
CA ASP A 546 2.39 -24.56 23.15
C ASP A 546 0.99 -25.16 23.30
N THR A 547 0.35 -24.84 24.43
CA THR A 547 -1.07 -25.12 24.65
C THR A 547 -1.89 -23.84 24.55
N TYR A 548 -3.04 -23.96 23.90
CA TYR A 548 -3.96 -22.88 23.59
C TYR A 548 -5.25 -23.05 24.39
N ILE A 549 -5.66 -21.98 25.08
CA ILE A 549 -6.92 -21.94 25.82
C ILE A 549 -7.79 -20.85 25.22
N ARG A 550 -8.85 -21.25 24.51
CA ARG A 550 -9.84 -20.36 23.93
C ARG A 550 -10.99 -20.19 24.90
N VAL A 551 -11.33 -18.95 25.26
CA VAL A 551 -12.54 -18.61 26.02
C VAL A 551 -13.44 -17.73 25.16
N LEU A 552 -14.71 -18.10 25.06
CA LEU A 552 -15.74 -17.38 24.30
C LEU A 552 -16.94 -17.10 25.21
N ALA A 553 -17.36 -15.84 25.32
CA ALA A 553 -18.53 -15.49 26.10
C ALA A 553 -19.82 -15.85 25.34
N LEU A 554 -20.84 -16.32 26.06
CA LEU A 554 -22.14 -16.69 25.46
C LEU A 554 -22.96 -15.47 24.97
N LYS A 555 -22.50 -14.25 25.25
CA LYS A 555 -23.09 -12.97 24.85
C LYS A 555 -21.97 -11.96 24.61
N ASP A 556 -22.22 -10.97 23.75
CA ASP A 556 -21.30 -9.85 23.57
C ASP A 556 -21.00 -9.14 24.90
N ARG A 557 -19.71 -9.04 25.21
CA ARG A 557 -19.18 -8.42 26.43
C ARG A 557 -18.46 -7.12 26.12
N THR A 558 -18.47 -6.21 27.09
CA THR A 558 -17.67 -4.98 27.08
C THR A 558 -16.20 -5.27 27.41
N LEU A 559 -15.29 -4.36 27.03
CA LEU A 559 -13.86 -4.46 27.36
C LEU A 559 -13.62 -4.70 28.87
N THR A 560 -14.38 -4.03 29.74
CA THR A 560 -14.26 -4.21 31.19
C THR A 560 -14.65 -5.61 31.67
N GLU A 561 -15.66 -6.22 31.05
CA GLU A 561 -16.06 -7.58 31.37
C GLU A 561 -15.04 -8.59 30.88
N LEU A 562 -14.52 -8.40 29.66
CA LEU A 562 -13.45 -9.26 29.13
C LEU A 562 -12.15 -9.14 29.93
N ASN A 563 -11.77 -7.94 30.35
CA ASN A 563 -10.61 -7.75 31.25
C ASN A 563 -10.80 -8.47 32.59
N THR A 564 -12.04 -8.63 33.05
CA THR A 564 -12.32 -9.40 34.28
C THR A 564 -12.07 -10.89 34.04
N ILE A 565 -12.56 -11.43 32.93
CA ILE A 565 -12.31 -12.83 32.52
C ILE A 565 -10.81 -13.07 32.30
N GLU A 566 -10.12 -12.15 31.63
CA GLU A 566 -8.68 -12.19 31.41
C GLU A 566 -7.91 -12.21 32.74
N THR A 567 -8.31 -11.39 33.71
CA THR A 567 -7.70 -11.35 35.05
C THR A 567 -7.97 -12.64 35.82
N GLU A 568 -9.19 -13.17 35.77
CA GLU A 568 -9.55 -14.45 36.40
C GLU A 568 -8.74 -15.61 35.80
N LEU A 569 -8.68 -15.70 34.47
CA LEU A 569 -7.91 -16.72 33.77
C LEU A 569 -6.40 -16.58 34.05
N THR A 570 -5.88 -15.35 34.11
CA THR A 570 -4.49 -15.07 34.52
C THR A 570 -4.21 -15.53 35.95
N ASN A 571 -5.15 -15.34 36.89
CA ASN A 571 -4.97 -15.82 38.26
C ASN A 571 -4.98 -17.35 38.34
N ILE A 572 -5.89 -18.01 37.60
CA ILE A 572 -5.98 -19.48 37.55
C ILE A 572 -4.66 -20.07 37.01
N LEU A 573 -4.15 -19.52 35.90
CA LEU A 573 -2.94 -20.02 35.23
C LEU A 573 -1.63 -19.56 35.90
N GLY A 574 -1.61 -18.33 36.42
CA GLY A 574 -0.45 -17.62 36.95
C GLY A 574 0.22 -18.28 38.16
N HIS A 575 -0.47 -19.23 38.81
CA HIS A 575 0.11 -20.03 39.89
C HIS A 575 1.18 -21.02 39.41
N ARG A 576 1.15 -21.42 38.13
CA ARG A 576 2.04 -22.45 37.57
C ARG A 576 2.71 -22.04 36.26
N PHE A 577 2.09 -21.16 35.52
CA PHE A 577 2.52 -20.77 34.18
C PHE A 577 2.55 -19.25 34.05
N THR A 578 3.25 -18.77 33.02
CA THR A 578 3.20 -17.38 32.58
C THR A 578 2.49 -17.34 31.24
N PRO A 579 1.13 -17.27 31.22
CA PRO A 579 0.39 -17.26 29.97
C PRO A 579 0.55 -15.93 29.24
N GLU A 580 0.64 -15.99 27.91
CA GLU A 580 0.42 -14.83 27.05
C GLU A 580 -1.08 -14.69 26.83
N MET A 581 -1.64 -13.57 27.27
CA MET A 581 -3.06 -13.32 27.26
C MET A 581 -3.41 -12.32 26.17
N GLU A 582 -4.47 -12.62 25.43
CA GLU A 582 -5.02 -11.75 24.40
C GLU A 582 -6.51 -11.55 24.63
N ASN A 583 -6.99 -10.35 24.32
CA ASN A 583 -8.38 -9.95 24.50
C ASN A 583 -8.89 -9.34 23.21
N ARG A 584 -9.96 -9.92 22.67
CA ARG A 584 -10.51 -9.54 21.37
C ARG A 584 -10.80 -8.05 21.24
N VAL A 585 -11.44 -7.45 22.26
CA VAL A 585 -11.88 -6.06 22.17
C VAL A 585 -10.68 -5.12 22.28
N GLN A 586 -9.67 -5.50 23.07
CA GLN A 586 -8.41 -4.76 23.15
C GLN A 586 -7.63 -4.86 21.84
N GLU A 587 -7.44 -6.07 21.31
CA GLU A 587 -6.73 -6.32 20.06
C GLU A 587 -7.42 -5.61 18.87
N ARG A 588 -8.77 -5.57 18.87
CA ARG A 588 -9.52 -4.77 17.90
C ARG A 588 -9.23 -3.28 18.02
N ALA A 589 -9.22 -2.75 19.25
CA ALA A 589 -8.95 -1.34 19.49
C ALA A 589 -7.52 -0.97 19.06
N ASP A 590 -6.55 -1.84 19.32
CA ASP A 590 -5.15 -1.71 18.92
C ASP A 590 -5.00 -1.73 17.40
N ASN A 591 -5.64 -2.69 16.72
CA ASN A 591 -5.66 -2.76 15.25
C ASN A 591 -6.36 -1.55 14.62
N ASP A 592 -7.52 -1.14 15.14
CA ASP A 592 -8.24 0.05 14.67
C ASP A 592 -7.38 1.32 14.86
N ALA A 593 -6.64 1.43 15.97
CA ALA A 593 -5.71 2.53 16.21
C ALA A 593 -4.56 2.53 15.19
N MET A 594 -3.97 1.36 14.89
CA MET A 594 -2.96 1.21 13.85
C MET A 594 -3.50 1.61 12.47
N LEU A 595 -4.66 1.08 12.07
CA LEU A 595 -5.32 1.41 10.81
C LEU A 595 -5.65 2.90 10.72
N ASN A 596 -6.08 3.53 11.81
CA ASN A 596 -6.32 4.97 11.86
C ASN A 596 -5.01 5.78 11.72
N GLY A 597 -3.91 5.31 12.33
CA GLY A 597 -2.58 5.89 12.13
C GLY A 597 -2.14 5.83 10.66
N TYR A 598 -2.30 4.68 10.01
CA TYR A 598 -2.07 4.50 8.57
C TYR A 598 -2.93 5.43 7.73
N LYS A 599 -4.25 5.51 8.01
CA LYS A 599 -5.18 6.40 7.32
C LYS A 599 -4.79 7.87 7.49
N PHE A 600 -4.32 8.29 8.65
CA PHE A 600 -3.89 9.66 8.91
C PHE A 600 -2.67 10.03 8.06
N ILE A 601 -1.63 9.19 8.09
CA ILE A 601 -0.42 9.35 7.30
C ILE A 601 -0.76 9.48 5.82
N LEU A 602 -1.49 8.50 5.30
CA LEU A 602 -1.78 8.36 3.88
C LEU A 602 -2.79 9.42 3.40
N GLY A 603 -3.75 9.76 4.25
CA GLY A 603 -4.68 10.87 4.05
C GLY A 603 -3.95 12.22 3.97
N SER A 604 -2.91 12.44 4.78
CA SER A 604 -2.11 13.67 4.72
C SER A 604 -1.42 13.86 3.36
N VAL A 605 -0.90 12.77 2.76
CA VAL A 605 -0.32 12.78 1.41
C VAL A 605 -1.38 13.16 0.38
N CYS A 606 -2.59 12.61 0.49
CA CYS A 606 -3.72 12.96 -0.40
C CYS A 606 -4.13 14.43 -0.30
N VAL A 607 -4.25 14.98 0.91
CA VAL A 607 -4.56 16.41 1.12
C VAL A 607 -3.49 17.29 0.48
N LEU A 608 -2.22 16.90 0.60
CA LEU A 608 -1.13 17.64 0.00
C LEU A 608 -1.18 17.59 -1.54
N LEU A 609 -1.44 16.43 -2.14
CA LEU A 609 -1.66 16.30 -3.60
C LEU A 609 -2.82 17.18 -4.08
N ALA A 610 -3.90 17.26 -3.30
CA ALA A 610 -5.03 18.12 -3.58
C ALA A 610 -4.63 19.60 -3.58
N LEU A 611 -3.92 20.06 -2.54
CA LEU A 611 -3.42 21.44 -2.45
C LEU A 611 -2.52 21.82 -3.62
N ILE A 612 -1.67 20.90 -4.08
CA ILE A 612 -0.80 21.09 -5.25
C ILE A 612 -1.62 21.29 -6.52
N GLY A 613 -2.58 20.40 -6.78
CA GLY A 613 -3.47 20.50 -7.95
C GLY A 613 -4.19 21.84 -7.97
N ILE A 614 -4.75 22.23 -6.83
CA ILE A 614 -5.46 23.50 -6.63
C ILE A 614 -4.54 24.71 -6.86
N ALA A 615 -3.35 24.73 -6.23
CA ALA A 615 -2.41 25.84 -6.35
C ALA A 615 -1.94 26.04 -7.79
N ASN A 616 -1.66 24.95 -8.50
CA ASN A 616 -1.28 24.98 -9.90
C ASN A 616 -2.40 25.55 -10.78
N VAL A 617 -3.64 25.15 -10.54
CA VAL A 617 -4.81 25.62 -11.29
C VAL A 617 -5.07 27.10 -11.05
N PHE A 618 -4.99 27.52 -9.79
CA PHE A 618 -5.11 28.93 -9.41
C PHE A 618 -4.03 29.78 -10.10
N SER A 619 -2.77 29.37 -10.02
CA SER A 619 -1.64 30.07 -10.65
C SER A 619 -1.79 30.17 -12.17
N ASN A 620 -2.19 29.07 -12.81
CA ASN A 620 -2.44 29.01 -14.25
C ASN A 620 -3.55 29.96 -14.70
N THR A 621 -4.68 29.91 -14.00
CA THR A 621 -5.84 30.72 -14.33
C THR A 621 -5.51 32.21 -14.17
N LEU A 622 -4.79 32.57 -13.11
CA LEU A 622 -4.35 33.94 -12.89
C LEU A 622 -3.35 34.41 -13.98
N GLY A 623 -2.43 33.54 -14.41
CA GLY A 623 -1.52 33.81 -15.51
C GLY A 623 -2.23 34.01 -16.85
N PHE A 624 -3.21 33.15 -17.14
CA PHE A 624 -4.06 33.21 -18.33
C PHE A 624 -4.82 34.53 -18.43
N ILE A 625 -5.41 34.99 -17.32
CA ILE A 625 -6.14 36.26 -17.24
C ILE A 625 -5.20 37.46 -17.49
N ARG A 626 -3.99 37.44 -16.91
CA ARG A 626 -3.01 38.53 -17.10
C ARG A 626 -2.59 38.68 -18.56
N GLN A 627 -2.41 37.57 -19.27
CA GLN A 627 -2.03 37.59 -20.69
C GLN A 627 -3.13 38.14 -21.61
N ARG A 628 -4.39 38.21 -21.13
CA ARG A 628 -5.56 38.62 -21.94
C ARG A 628 -6.08 40.02 -21.63
N LYS A 629 -5.33 40.85 -20.90
CA LYS A 629 -5.73 42.22 -20.52
C LYS A 629 -6.20 43.07 -21.71
N ARG A 630 -5.47 43.05 -22.84
CA ARG A 630 -5.81 43.78 -24.08
C ARG A 630 -7.05 43.24 -24.80
N GLU A 631 -7.29 41.93 -24.72
CA GLU A 631 -8.48 41.29 -25.29
C GLU A 631 -9.74 41.78 -24.54
N PHE A 632 -9.68 41.78 -23.21
CA PHE A 632 -10.76 42.29 -22.37
C PHE A 632 -10.99 43.80 -22.54
N ALA A 633 -9.93 44.59 -22.68
CA ALA A 633 -10.06 46.01 -22.99
C ALA A 633 -10.80 46.23 -24.32
N ARG A 634 -10.49 45.45 -25.37
CA ARG A 634 -11.21 45.52 -26.66
C ARG A 634 -12.68 45.14 -26.54
N TYR A 635 -13.01 44.09 -25.78
CA TYR A 635 -14.42 43.74 -25.57
C TYR A 635 -15.19 44.86 -24.87
N MET A 636 -14.58 45.49 -23.86
CA MET A 636 -15.19 46.65 -23.19
C MET A 636 -15.29 47.87 -24.13
N SER A 637 -14.30 48.12 -25.01
CA SER A 637 -14.37 49.17 -26.04
C SER A 637 -15.51 48.99 -27.04
N ILE A 638 -15.84 47.73 -27.38
CA ILE A 638 -16.93 47.38 -28.32
C ILE A 638 -18.32 47.48 -27.62
N GLY A 639 -18.36 47.77 -26.32
CA GLY A 639 -19.60 47.94 -25.56
C GLY A 639 -20.00 46.72 -24.72
N MET A 640 -19.11 45.73 -24.53
CA MET A 640 -19.41 44.58 -23.68
C MET A 640 -19.48 44.99 -22.20
N THR A 641 -20.59 44.63 -21.55
CA THR A 641 -20.82 44.97 -20.15
C THR A 641 -19.95 44.12 -19.20
N PRO A 642 -19.66 44.61 -17.99
CA PRO A 642 -18.97 43.83 -16.95
C PRO A 642 -19.66 42.50 -16.61
N ASP A 643 -20.99 42.43 -16.74
CA ASP A 643 -21.73 41.18 -16.52
C ASP A 643 -21.57 40.19 -17.68
N GLY A 644 -21.47 40.66 -18.93
CA GLY A 644 -21.09 39.83 -20.07
C GLY A 644 -19.69 39.23 -19.90
N MET A 645 -18.74 40.02 -19.38
CA MET A 645 -17.41 39.56 -19.00
C MET A 645 -17.44 38.46 -17.92
N ARG A 646 -18.29 38.60 -16.90
CA ARG A 646 -18.46 37.56 -15.86
C ARG A 646 -18.99 36.25 -16.43
N LYS A 647 -19.94 36.30 -17.38
CA LYS A 647 -20.43 35.10 -18.06
C LYS A 647 -19.34 34.37 -18.84
N ILE A 648 -18.46 35.11 -19.53
CA ILE A 648 -17.28 34.52 -20.20
C ILE A 648 -16.39 33.80 -19.18
N PHE A 649 -16.08 34.43 -18.05
CA PHE A 649 -15.28 33.81 -16.99
C PHE A 649 -15.91 32.55 -16.41
N MET A 650 -17.24 32.53 -16.24
CA MET A 650 -17.96 31.34 -15.77
C MET A 650 -17.84 30.18 -16.77
N ILE A 651 -17.97 30.45 -18.06
CA ILE A 651 -17.84 29.46 -19.12
C ILE A 651 -16.39 28.93 -19.20
N GLU A 652 -15.40 29.80 -19.07
CA GLU A 652 -14.00 29.39 -19.05
C GLU A 652 -13.68 28.56 -17.79
N THR A 653 -14.22 28.93 -16.64
CA THR A 653 -14.12 28.16 -15.39
C THR A 653 -14.65 26.74 -15.60
N LEU A 654 -15.85 26.60 -16.19
CA LEU A 654 -16.46 25.31 -16.49
C LEU A 654 -15.55 24.43 -17.38
N VAL A 655 -14.92 25.02 -18.39
CA VAL A 655 -14.08 24.25 -19.33
C VAL A 655 -12.71 23.91 -18.74
N ILE A 656 -12.10 24.83 -17.99
CA ILE A 656 -10.77 24.66 -17.39
C ILE A 656 -10.83 23.64 -16.24
N ALA A 657 -11.83 23.74 -15.36
CA ALA A 657 -12.04 22.79 -14.27
C ALA A 657 -12.65 21.46 -14.77
N GLY A 658 -13.63 21.53 -15.67
CA GLY A 658 -14.42 20.36 -16.09
C GLY A 658 -13.68 19.40 -17.01
N ARG A 659 -12.80 19.86 -17.90
CA ARG A 659 -12.05 18.96 -18.80
C ARG A 659 -11.19 17.94 -18.04
N PRO A 660 -10.37 18.35 -17.06
CA PRO A 660 -9.63 17.41 -16.22
C PRO A 660 -10.54 16.38 -15.57
N VAL A 661 -11.68 16.81 -15.02
CA VAL A 661 -12.62 15.91 -14.36
C VAL A 661 -13.20 14.88 -15.33
N LEU A 662 -13.62 15.32 -16.52
CA LEU A 662 -14.15 14.44 -17.57
C LEU A 662 -13.14 13.42 -18.11
N ILE A 663 -11.84 13.73 -18.05
CA ILE A 663 -10.77 12.81 -18.47
C ILE A 663 -10.40 11.87 -17.34
N THR A 664 -10.26 12.37 -16.12
CA THR A 664 -9.77 11.59 -14.98
C THR A 664 -10.80 10.58 -14.52
N LEU A 665 -12.09 10.95 -14.36
CA LEU A 665 -13.09 10.03 -13.80
C LEU A 665 -13.20 8.69 -14.57
N PRO A 666 -13.30 8.65 -15.92
CA PRO A 666 -13.32 7.38 -16.64
C PRO A 666 -12.04 6.56 -16.47
N VAL A 667 -10.87 7.21 -16.43
CA VAL A 667 -9.59 6.53 -16.21
C VAL A 667 -9.55 5.95 -14.81
N THR A 668 -9.99 6.70 -13.79
CA THR A 668 -10.09 6.22 -12.40
C THR A 668 -11.03 5.02 -12.29
N VAL A 669 -12.20 5.05 -12.95
CA VAL A 669 -13.15 3.92 -12.93
C VAL A 669 -12.54 2.68 -13.59
N LEU A 670 -11.87 2.84 -14.74
CA LEU A 670 -11.17 1.73 -15.39
C LEU A 670 -10.04 1.17 -14.53
N SER A 671 -9.24 2.04 -13.91
CA SER A 671 -8.17 1.64 -13.00
C SER A 671 -8.70 0.96 -11.75
N ALA A 672 -9.76 1.48 -11.12
CA ALA A 672 -10.41 0.85 -9.97
C ALA A 672 -10.98 -0.52 -10.35
N GLY A 673 -11.62 -0.66 -11.52
CA GLY A 673 -12.08 -1.95 -12.03
C GLY A 673 -10.93 -2.95 -12.18
N PHE A 674 -9.81 -2.54 -12.78
CA PHE A 674 -8.61 -3.37 -12.86
C PHE A 674 -8.08 -3.77 -11.47
N MET A 675 -8.04 -2.84 -10.52
CA MET A 675 -7.56 -3.12 -9.16
C MET A 675 -8.47 -4.10 -8.41
N ILE A 676 -9.78 -3.95 -8.53
CA ILE A 676 -10.78 -4.87 -7.94
C ILE A 676 -10.58 -6.29 -8.51
N THR A 677 -10.45 -6.41 -9.84
CA THR A 677 -10.20 -7.71 -10.49
C THR A 677 -8.86 -8.29 -10.07
N ALA A 678 -7.79 -7.49 -10.03
CA ALA A 678 -6.46 -7.95 -9.65
C ALA A 678 -6.38 -8.40 -8.18
N SER A 679 -7.17 -7.80 -7.30
CA SER A 679 -7.26 -8.16 -5.88
C SER A 679 -8.32 -9.22 -5.56
N ASN A 680 -8.97 -9.78 -6.58
CA ASN A 680 -10.07 -10.76 -6.46
C ASN A 680 -11.19 -10.29 -5.51
N LEU A 681 -11.44 -8.98 -5.45
CA LEU A 681 -12.45 -8.40 -4.59
C LEU A 681 -13.82 -8.35 -5.29
N ASN A 682 -14.91 -8.50 -4.55
CA ASN A 682 -16.25 -8.26 -5.08
C ASN A 682 -16.45 -6.76 -5.40
N PRO A 683 -16.83 -6.38 -6.63
CA PRO A 683 -17.03 -4.97 -6.99
C PRO A 683 -18.06 -4.23 -6.13
N ILE A 684 -19.05 -4.94 -5.57
CA ILE A 684 -20.12 -4.35 -4.75
C ILE A 684 -19.55 -3.84 -3.40
N GLU A 685 -18.63 -4.59 -2.81
CA GLU A 685 -17.97 -4.21 -1.55
C GLU A 685 -17.13 -2.93 -1.74
N PHE A 686 -16.36 -2.86 -2.82
CA PHE A 686 -15.63 -1.64 -3.15
C PHE A 686 -16.57 -0.46 -3.38
N LEU A 687 -17.69 -0.67 -4.08
CA LEU A 687 -18.65 0.39 -4.39
C LEU A 687 -19.29 0.97 -3.11
N ALA A 688 -19.51 0.14 -2.10
CA ALA A 688 -20.06 0.57 -0.81
C ALA A 688 -19.10 1.47 -0.03
N ALA A 689 -17.79 1.20 -0.09
CA ALA A 689 -16.76 1.99 0.58
C ALA A 689 -16.06 3.01 -0.33
N ALA A 690 -16.50 3.15 -1.59
CA ALA A 690 -15.83 3.96 -2.58
C ALA A 690 -15.64 5.43 -2.10
N PRO A 691 -14.48 6.06 -2.37
CA PRO A 691 -14.12 7.36 -1.83
C PRO A 691 -14.81 8.53 -2.57
N ILE A 692 -16.14 8.46 -2.73
CA ILE A 692 -16.93 9.42 -3.50
C ILE A 692 -16.89 10.81 -2.85
N VAL A 693 -17.06 10.87 -1.53
CA VAL A 693 -17.09 12.14 -0.77
C VAL A 693 -15.81 12.96 -0.95
N PRO A 694 -14.60 12.45 -0.67
CA PRO A 694 -13.37 13.22 -0.86
C PRO A 694 -13.12 13.59 -2.33
N VAL A 695 -13.51 12.74 -3.29
CA VAL A 695 -13.42 13.06 -4.72
C VAL A 695 -14.33 14.22 -5.09
N VAL A 696 -15.59 14.23 -4.64
CA VAL A 696 -16.54 15.32 -4.88
C VAL A 696 -16.07 16.62 -4.21
N LEU A 697 -15.58 16.56 -2.97
CA LEU A 697 -15.00 17.72 -2.28
C LEU A 697 -13.82 18.30 -3.06
N PHE A 698 -12.95 17.44 -3.60
CA PHE A 698 -11.82 17.90 -4.39
C PHE A 698 -12.26 18.51 -5.74
N ILE A 699 -13.25 17.93 -6.41
CA ILE A 699 -13.86 18.53 -7.60
C ILE A 699 -14.41 19.92 -7.27
N MET A 700 -15.21 20.05 -6.19
CA MET A 700 -15.74 21.35 -5.76
C MET A 700 -14.63 22.36 -5.45
N ALA A 701 -13.53 21.93 -4.83
CA ALA A 701 -12.37 22.77 -4.57
C ALA A 701 -11.70 23.24 -5.87
N ILE A 702 -11.51 22.37 -6.88
CA ILE A 702 -10.98 22.77 -8.19
C ILE A 702 -11.86 23.87 -8.81
N PHE A 703 -13.18 23.65 -8.88
CA PHE A 703 -14.11 24.66 -9.43
C PHE A 703 -14.07 25.97 -8.61
N GLY A 704 -14.07 25.87 -7.28
CA GLY A 704 -14.01 27.01 -6.37
C GLY A 704 -12.74 27.86 -6.55
N PHE A 705 -11.57 27.22 -6.65
CA PHE A 705 -10.30 27.93 -6.83
C PHE A 705 -10.11 28.50 -8.24
N VAL A 706 -10.61 27.85 -9.28
CA VAL A 706 -10.65 28.45 -10.63
C VAL A 706 -11.55 29.69 -10.63
N ALA A 707 -12.74 29.58 -10.05
CA ALA A 707 -13.67 30.71 -9.93
C ALA A 707 -13.05 31.86 -9.11
N LEU A 708 -12.36 31.54 -8.00
CA LEU A 708 -11.64 32.52 -7.18
C LEU A 708 -10.53 33.23 -7.97
N ALA A 709 -9.76 32.49 -8.77
CA ALA A 709 -8.72 33.06 -9.63
C ALA A 709 -9.31 34.02 -10.67
N TYR A 710 -10.44 33.66 -11.29
CA TYR A 710 -11.19 34.54 -12.20
C TYR A 710 -11.76 35.77 -11.51
N TYR A 711 -12.31 35.60 -10.30
CA TYR A 711 -12.81 36.71 -9.51
C TYR A 711 -11.68 37.69 -9.15
N ALA A 712 -10.56 37.19 -8.62
CA ALA A 712 -9.41 38.00 -8.22
C ALA A 712 -8.75 38.71 -9.42
N GLY A 713 -8.52 37.99 -10.52
CA GLY A 713 -7.96 38.52 -11.75
C GLY A 713 -8.91 39.53 -12.43
N GLY A 714 -10.19 39.18 -12.54
CA GLY A 714 -11.24 40.00 -13.14
C GLY A 714 -11.48 41.30 -12.37
N LYS A 715 -11.53 41.26 -11.03
CA LYS A 715 -11.67 42.46 -10.20
C LYS A 715 -10.54 43.45 -10.40
N LYS A 716 -9.30 42.97 -10.59
CA LYS A 716 -8.14 43.82 -10.86
C LYS A 716 -8.19 44.44 -12.26
N LEU A 717 -8.66 43.69 -13.25
CA LEU A 717 -8.83 44.13 -14.63
C LEU A 717 -9.95 45.17 -14.79
N LEU A 718 -11.10 44.94 -14.19
CA LEU A 718 -12.26 45.83 -14.27
C LEU A 718 -12.03 47.19 -13.57
N LYS A 719 -11.01 47.28 -12.71
CA LYS A 719 -10.59 48.54 -12.07
C LYS A 719 -9.53 49.32 -12.87
N CYS A 720 -8.92 48.73 -13.90
CA CYS A 720 -7.94 49.44 -14.73
C CYS A 720 -8.64 50.40 -15.69
N SER A 721 -8.08 51.60 -15.89
CA SER A 721 -8.57 52.51 -16.93
C SER A 721 -8.37 51.87 -18.32
N LEU A 722 -9.37 52.04 -19.19
CA LEU A 722 -9.40 51.43 -20.53
C LEU A 722 -8.21 51.90 -21.40
N VAL A 723 -7.83 53.16 -21.21
CA VAL A 723 -6.65 53.79 -21.84
C VAL A 723 -5.36 53.12 -21.38
N GLU A 724 -5.22 52.82 -20.10
CA GLU A 724 -4.01 52.20 -19.52
C GLU A 724 -3.92 50.70 -19.79
N ALA A 725 -5.05 50.03 -20.00
CA ALA A 725 -5.09 48.65 -20.48
C ALA A 725 -4.69 48.52 -21.96
N LEU A 726 -4.89 49.56 -22.77
CA LEU A 726 -4.48 49.61 -24.18
C LEU A 726 -3.05 50.15 -24.37
N ARG A 727 -2.62 51.11 -23.53
CA ARG A 727 -1.33 51.82 -23.61
C ARG A 727 -0.12 51.07 -23.04
N SER A 728 -0.31 49.95 -22.33
CA SER A 728 0.78 49.21 -21.68
C SER A 728 1.72 48.54 -22.69
N ASP A 729 2.67 49.32 -23.23
CA ASP A 729 3.97 48.89 -23.77
C ASP A 729 5.04 50.02 -23.70
N TYR A 730 4.69 51.24 -23.27
CA TYR A 730 5.69 52.33 -23.28
C TYR A 730 6.50 52.50 -21.99
N MET A 731 6.04 51.99 -20.85
CA MET A 731 6.74 52.14 -19.56
C MET A 731 6.30 51.04 -18.58
N GLU A 732 7.10 49.98 -18.42
CA GLU A 732 7.32 49.26 -17.15
C GLU A 732 8.47 48.25 -17.27
#